data_AF-A0A857DF16-F1
#
_entry.id   AF-A0A857DF16-F1
#
_cell.length_a   1.000
_cell.length_b   1.000
_cell.length_c   1.000
_cell.angle_alpha   90.00
_cell.angle_beta   90.00
_cell.angle_gamma   90.00
#
_symmetry.space_group_name_H-M   'P 1'
#
loop_
_entity.id
_entity.type
_entity.pdbx_description
1 polymer ?
#
loop_
_entity_poly.entity_id
_entity_poly.type
_entity_poly.pdbx_seq_one_letter_code
_entity_poly.pdbx_strand_id
1 'polypeptide(L)'
;MKNLKQKALFLIAANVLSGSLILSSCANNYQITNDLSKDKKNNTITNDQIKIGEIKNDIAKVLIDIQTTKKDLVTIKGEVINQQTKVAEAYKLFEPLQAQYNTLDSEKEKLVNDLKALLSKDSATQVETINQKIKNIEYDIQTINFKITQADNDIESNNNLIQRNKRTKTSNTTAIARLQTEINQLKQKIQTKEASTPLNSSEIIANNRRRINTLNTLIRDLQNQLRNLTSSDSNAITNARDNLAKAKQLKAQLESQITNITETITLNQELFTSIATVKTFIKNFINTTFTSNPEVSSLFDTYVLDWFDTSVNNSSIGVVYNESLNNFIEVVRYFILALFNENTRRQPISGAISSSIQRKRIRNALLTLTSNQQAIINQKTEEIRTFWTNLQTQIEPVKAALAKEIEKLKPIDDVIGSNNSNLGDFDSLLNSKLTEARDQLNQANNIIKQNTRVLDNNDQSDKSARIQALQDEIAQKQQELDQLNQSLQTDNELSSLKNDLAFKERQLESYNQQNTNLDQEIADAEQKITQLTTAKQDLTTQRTSLQQQRTELTNSLRNYNPSTDNTEITNLKNRIKLLNDRFDYQEYNDKNNAYKEVKRELVKLEHKQNIIQNSLNNLDNRLSNLKRQLTDIENQTDSSNSPVNKKNKDQKFPVFPNPIEKPKNDNGLGNGNQPGNTNPGGNNQGDNGNTRENSHPENGNQGGSSNMGSSNQGGGENNRGTNPPQPPVIPPFFNQNYTKQNSYPDYISRYNSKFVSAETIYQEIYDRTFSLQLPTRLNDPTLSNDILSNNQGTGWLLDYHRYTNTNKYKLFIATNLHVLGNFSNANSQQVLNELNYVDPTGNTPAGVALGKTEHTPTSFASIPNLSYSQFINQRGGSVKYYGSEQFFTTDRGFSSTYNSTTYTPNVYTSSPQIVFAAVDYISDKAYNQFKPMIDTLWNTYKQQYPDSEAVEGYNKLTNKKIPFYTDFGVIEFDVDLDHADETFRGWINKAVSAVDNYIARTKQSGLPNTLTGSNFMTLDYLSKGRDLSQTNPEYAFGLSNAKNIYIAGYPRNTDGTTLWMQNNPTERNGNTISYFRPPKNVDAFAYSTNDANSKIEVGNISIYTDVWNRPFVDFYGFNYNIRFSSLFFGASGSVAYNDFGEIVGIYNNTSQSTKFGDLLKSATFAPFLQTANISTPIGTIYAYNLIDGTDKNLFPEQTHSFRDNLRLIYKNGFSDGTRTTALFPQGY
;
A
#
# COMPACT_ATOMS: atom_id res chain seq x y z
N MET A 1 5.49 -39.81 -41.31
CA MET A 1 4.77 -40.23 -40.08
C MET A 1 5.50 -41.32 -39.26
N LYS A 2 5.95 -42.46 -39.83
CA LYS A 2 6.67 -43.51 -39.07
C LYS A 2 7.92 -43.01 -38.32
N ASN A 3 8.74 -42.15 -38.96
CA ASN A 3 9.94 -41.55 -38.35
C ASN A 3 9.65 -40.55 -37.21
N LEU A 4 8.47 -39.90 -37.22
CA LEU A 4 8.04 -38.98 -36.16
C LEU A 4 7.50 -39.74 -34.94
N LYS A 5 6.81 -40.87 -35.14
CA LYS A 5 6.39 -41.77 -34.06
C LYS A 5 7.59 -42.44 -33.38
N GLN A 6 8.64 -42.81 -34.11
CA GLN A 6 9.87 -43.38 -33.53
C GLN A 6 10.65 -42.36 -32.69
N LYS A 7 10.78 -41.11 -33.14
CA LYS A 7 11.43 -40.04 -32.35
C LYS A 7 10.62 -39.64 -31.11
N ALA A 8 9.28 -39.64 -31.20
CA ALA A 8 8.42 -39.39 -30.05
C ALA A 8 8.49 -40.52 -29.00
N LEU A 9 8.53 -41.79 -29.42
CA LEU A 9 8.73 -42.92 -28.50
C LEU A 9 10.10 -42.88 -27.80
N PHE A 10 11.17 -42.47 -28.52
CA PHE A 10 12.51 -42.34 -27.93
C PHE A 10 12.59 -41.20 -26.90
N LEU A 11 11.89 -40.09 -27.15
CA LEU A 11 11.80 -38.95 -26.22
C LEU A 11 10.95 -39.28 -24.98
N ILE A 12 9.91 -40.10 -25.13
CA ILE A 12 9.08 -40.58 -24.02
C ILE A 12 9.86 -41.59 -23.17
N ALA A 13 10.61 -42.51 -23.79
CA ALA A 13 11.45 -43.47 -23.06
C ALA A 13 12.58 -42.79 -22.26
N ALA A 14 13.23 -41.76 -22.82
CA ALA A 14 14.28 -40.99 -22.13
C ALA A 14 13.73 -40.15 -20.95
N ASN A 15 12.49 -39.65 -21.04
CA ASN A 15 11.84 -38.91 -19.96
C ASN A 15 11.29 -39.81 -18.83
N VAL A 16 10.88 -41.05 -19.15
CA VAL A 16 10.47 -42.04 -18.15
C VAL A 16 11.67 -42.57 -17.35
N LEU A 17 12.84 -42.71 -17.99
CA LEU A 17 14.10 -43.13 -17.34
C LEU A 17 14.72 -42.03 -16.44
N SER A 18 14.45 -40.76 -16.72
CA SER A 18 14.91 -39.64 -15.86
C SER A 18 13.93 -39.38 -14.69
N GLY A 19 12.63 -39.66 -14.87
CA GLY A 19 11.65 -39.61 -13.78
C GLY A 19 11.84 -40.70 -12.71
N SER A 20 12.29 -41.91 -13.09
CA SER A 20 12.59 -42.99 -12.14
C SER A 20 13.83 -42.72 -11.28
N LEU A 21 14.86 -42.04 -11.82
CA LEU A 21 16.05 -41.63 -11.06
C LEU A 21 15.77 -40.50 -10.06
N ILE A 22 14.81 -39.61 -10.34
CA ILE A 22 14.40 -38.53 -9.41
C ILE A 22 13.51 -39.07 -8.29
N LEU A 23 12.59 -40.00 -8.60
CA LEU A 23 11.74 -40.67 -7.60
C LEU A 23 12.54 -41.49 -6.57
N SER A 24 13.65 -42.12 -6.98
CA SER A 24 14.58 -42.78 -6.05
C SER A 24 15.34 -41.81 -5.14
N SER A 25 15.59 -40.56 -5.58
CA SER A 25 16.22 -39.53 -4.74
C SER A 25 15.22 -38.90 -3.74
N CYS A 26 13.95 -38.76 -4.12
CA CYS A 26 12.89 -38.24 -3.25
C CYS A 26 12.49 -39.25 -2.17
N ALA A 27 12.51 -40.56 -2.46
CA ALA A 27 12.28 -41.60 -1.47
C ALA A 27 13.35 -41.62 -0.36
N ASN A 28 14.62 -41.38 -0.71
CA ASN A 28 15.71 -41.28 0.27
C ASN A 28 15.62 -40.02 1.15
N ASN A 29 15.18 -38.87 0.61
CA ASN A 29 15.00 -37.64 1.40
C ASN A 29 13.78 -37.69 2.34
N TYR A 30 12.71 -38.40 1.97
CA TYR A 30 11.55 -38.60 2.84
C TYR A 30 11.89 -39.48 4.05
N GLN A 31 12.77 -40.48 3.87
CA GLN A 31 13.24 -41.36 4.95
C GLN A 31 14.15 -40.61 5.94
N ILE A 32 15.04 -39.75 5.44
CA ILE A 32 15.94 -38.90 6.26
C ILE A 32 15.14 -37.90 7.13
N THR A 33 14.05 -37.35 6.61
CA THR A 33 13.22 -36.38 7.36
C THR A 33 12.41 -37.06 8.48
N ASN A 34 11.95 -38.29 8.27
CA ASN A 34 11.26 -39.08 9.30
C ASN A 34 12.21 -39.53 10.42
N ASP A 35 13.46 -39.86 10.09
CA ASP A 35 14.47 -40.26 11.07
C ASP A 35 14.97 -39.07 11.91
N LEU A 36 15.00 -37.85 11.36
CA LEU A 36 15.32 -36.61 12.09
C LEU A 36 14.21 -36.16 13.07
N SER A 37 12.95 -36.57 12.87
CA SER A 37 11.83 -36.19 13.73
C SER A 37 11.78 -36.93 15.07
N LYS A 38 12.54 -38.04 15.22
CA LYS A 38 12.52 -38.89 16.42
C LYS A 38 13.48 -38.45 17.54
N ASP A 39 14.44 -37.56 17.28
CA ASP A 39 15.40 -37.09 18.29
C ASP A 39 15.06 -35.67 18.79
N LYS A 40 14.02 -35.59 19.64
CA LYS A 40 13.53 -34.33 20.26
C LYS A 40 14.33 -33.84 21.48
N LYS A 41 15.66 -33.89 21.46
CA LYS A 41 16.50 -33.28 22.52
C LYS A 41 17.81 -32.67 21.98
N ASN A 42 17.71 -31.53 21.29
CA ASN A 42 18.67 -30.40 21.32
C ASN A 42 18.10 -29.28 20.46
N ASN A 43 17.93 -28.08 21.02
CA ASN A 43 17.24 -26.95 20.38
C ASN A 43 18.22 -26.01 19.66
N THR A 44 17.71 -25.45 18.57
CA THR A 44 18.20 -24.35 17.71
C THR A 44 18.84 -24.75 16.37
N ILE A 45 19.72 -25.76 16.27
CA ILE A 45 20.27 -26.20 14.96
C ILE A 45 19.21 -26.96 14.11
N THR A 46 18.19 -27.52 14.75
CA THR A 46 17.18 -28.37 14.12
C THR A 46 16.16 -27.60 13.28
N ASN A 47 15.86 -26.34 13.60
CA ASN A 47 14.77 -25.62 12.94
C ASN A 47 15.14 -25.12 11.54
N ASP A 48 16.38 -24.66 11.33
CA ASP A 48 16.82 -24.20 10.01
C ASP A 48 17.10 -25.39 9.07
N GLN A 49 17.58 -26.52 9.60
CA GLN A 49 17.69 -27.77 8.83
C GLN A 49 16.33 -28.32 8.41
N ILE A 50 15.31 -28.24 9.29
CA ILE A 50 13.92 -28.59 8.94
C ILE A 50 13.39 -27.66 7.84
N LYS A 51 13.57 -26.34 7.98
CA LYS A 51 13.15 -25.37 6.94
C LYS A 51 13.86 -25.55 5.60
N ILE A 52 15.17 -25.85 5.61
CA ILE A 52 15.93 -26.19 4.40
C ILE A 52 15.34 -27.45 3.75
N GLY A 53 14.99 -28.47 4.54
CA GLY A 53 14.34 -29.69 4.07
C GLY A 53 12.96 -29.42 3.46
N GLU A 54 12.14 -28.59 4.10
CA GLU A 54 10.83 -28.18 3.61
C GLU A 54 10.91 -27.42 2.28
N ILE A 55 11.81 -26.43 2.18
CA ILE A 55 12.00 -25.65 0.95
C ILE A 55 12.56 -26.53 -0.18
N LYS A 56 13.48 -27.46 0.11
CA LYS A 56 13.99 -28.42 -0.90
C LYS A 56 12.87 -29.35 -1.40
N ASN A 57 11.97 -29.78 -0.52
CA ASN A 57 10.79 -30.57 -0.91
C ASN A 57 9.82 -29.74 -1.77
N ASP A 58 9.60 -28.48 -1.45
CA ASP A 58 8.72 -27.61 -2.24
C ASP A 58 9.32 -27.25 -3.61
N ILE A 59 10.64 -27.07 -3.69
CA ILE A 59 11.36 -26.94 -4.97
C ILE A 59 11.16 -28.21 -5.81
N ALA A 60 11.28 -29.40 -5.21
CA ALA A 60 11.08 -30.66 -5.92
C ALA A 60 9.65 -30.81 -6.46
N LYS A 61 8.63 -30.44 -5.67
CA LYS A 61 7.22 -30.43 -6.10
C LYS A 61 7.00 -29.45 -7.27
N VAL A 62 7.49 -28.22 -7.16
CA VAL A 62 7.35 -27.22 -8.23
C VAL A 62 8.07 -27.67 -9.51
N LEU A 63 9.21 -28.35 -9.41
CA LEU A 63 9.89 -28.92 -10.57
C LEU A 63 9.09 -30.04 -11.26
N ILE A 64 8.40 -30.89 -10.48
CA ILE A 64 7.48 -31.91 -11.02
C ILE A 64 6.30 -31.25 -11.72
N ASP A 65 5.74 -30.18 -11.13
CA ASP A 65 4.63 -29.43 -11.72
C ASP A 65 5.05 -28.74 -13.02
N ILE A 66 6.27 -28.19 -13.08
CA ILE A 66 6.85 -27.60 -14.31
C ILE A 66 6.99 -28.65 -15.40
N GLN A 67 7.51 -29.85 -15.07
CA GLN A 67 7.65 -30.94 -16.05
C GLN A 67 6.30 -31.41 -16.57
N THR A 68 5.32 -31.54 -15.69
CA THR A 68 3.95 -31.94 -16.03
C THR A 68 3.30 -30.89 -16.94
N THR A 69 3.38 -29.61 -16.56
CA THR A 69 2.84 -28.49 -17.34
C THR A 69 3.51 -28.36 -18.72
N LYS A 70 4.82 -28.60 -18.82
CA LYS A 70 5.54 -28.63 -20.12
C LYS A 70 5.06 -29.77 -21.01
N LYS A 71 4.77 -30.95 -20.44
CA LYS A 71 4.23 -32.09 -21.19
C LYS A 71 2.82 -31.78 -21.71
N ASP A 72 1.98 -31.13 -20.90
CA ASP A 72 0.64 -30.72 -21.30
C ASP A 72 0.69 -29.65 -22.40
N LEU A 73 1.65 -28.72 -22.31
CA LEU A 73 1.87 -27.70 -23.33
C LEU A 73 2.29 -28.30 -24.69
N VAL A 74 3.10 -29.36 -24.68
CA VAL A 74 3.47 -30.07 -25.92
C VAL A 74 2.26 -30.80 -26.50
N THR A 75 1.47 -31.45 -25.65
CA THR A 75 0.25 -32.16 -26.05
C THR A 75 -0.76 -31.20 -26.70
N ILE A 76 -1.09 -30.09 -26.04
CA ILE A 76 -2.07 -29.12 -26.55
C ILE A 76 -1.59 -28.43 -27.84
N LYS A 77 -0.27 -28.15 -27.99
CA LYS A 77 0.29 -27.63 -29.25
C LYS A 77 0.11 -28.63 -30.39
N GLY A 78 0.25 -29.93 -30.12
CA GLY A 78 -0.03 -30.98 -31.10
C GLY A 78 -1.51 -31.01 -31.51
N GLU A 79 -2.42 -30.83 -30.56
CA GLU A 79 -3.87 -30.76 -30.82
C GLU A 79 -4.26 -29.52 -31.62
N VAL A 80 -3.70 -28.36 -31.31
CA VAL A 80 -3.90 -27.10 -32.06
C VAL A 80 -3.47 -27.28 -33.52
N ILE A 81 -2.28 -27.83 -33.77
CA ILE A 81 -1.78 -28.05 -35.14
C ILE A 81 -2.70 -29.02 -35.92
N ASN A 82 -3.14 -30.10 -35.27
CA ASN A 82 -4.08 -31.04 -35.87
C ASN A 82 -5.42 -30.36 -36.21
N GLN A 83 -5.93 -29.52 -35.30
CA GLN A 83 -7.20 -28.83 -35.51
C GLN A 83 -7.10 -27.73 -36.58
N GLN A 84 -5.97 -27.00 -36.65
CA GLN A 84 -5.67 -26.07 -37.75
C GLN A 84 -5.67 -26.77 -39.11
N THR A 85 -5.17 -28.01 -39.17
CA THR A 85 -5.19 -28.84 -40.39
C THR A 85 -6.63 -29.19 -40.79
N LYS A 86 -7.48 -29.58 -39.83
CA LYS A 86 -8.91 -29.83 -40.07
C LYS A 86 -9.67 -28.58 -40.50
N VAL A 87 -9.34 -27.40 -39.96
CA VAL A 87 -9.94 -26.13 -40.41
C VAL A 87 -9.60 -25.88 -41.88
N ALA A 88 -8.35 -26.09 -42.27
CA ALA A 88 -7.92 -25.93 -43.66
C ALA A 88 -8.61 -26.93 -44.61
N GLU A 89 -8.77 -28.19 -44.19
CA GLU A 89 -9.49 -29.22 -44.96
C GLU A 89 -10.99 -28.93 -45.07
N ALA A 90 -11.64 -28.54 -43.98
CA ALA A 90 -13.06 -28.16 -43.98
C ALA A 90 -13.30 -26.91 -44.84
N TYR A 91 -12.40 -25.93 -44.80
CA TYR A 91 -12.48 -24.75 -45.64
C TYR A 91 -12.36 -25.09 -47.11
N LYS A 92 -11.44 -25.99 -47.48
CA LYS A 92 -11.24 -26.43 -48.87
C LYS A 92 -12.48 -27.12 -49.48
N LEU A 93 -13.30 -27.76 -48.64
CA LEU A 93 -14.58 -28.37 -49.06
C LEU A 93 -15.72 -27.35 -49.10
N PHE A 94 -15.65 -26.31 -48.28
CA PHE A 94 -16.67 -25.27 -48.17
C PHE A 94 -16.52 -24.18 -49.24
N GLU A 95 -15.29 -23.79 -49.57
CA GLU A 95 -14.96 -22.69 -50.48
C GLU A 95 -15.63 -22.79 -51.87
N PRO A 96 -15.66 -23.97 -52.55
CA PRO A 96 -16.34 -24.08 -53.84
C PRO A 96 -17.87 -23.91 -53.73
N LEU A 97 -18.47 -24.40 -52.65
CA LEU A 97 -19.92 -24.28 -52.40
C LEU A 97 -20.31 -22.85 -52.04
N GLN A 98 -19.46 -22.14 -51.29
CA GLN A 98 -19.63 -20.71 -51.02
C GLN A 98 -19.54 -19.88 -52.31
N ALA A 99 -18.60 -20.20 -53.20
CA ALA A 99 -18.48 -19.52 -54.49
C ALA A 99 -19.70 -19.78 -55.39
N GLN A 100 -20.19 -21.02 -55.44
CA GLN A 100 -21.42 -21.38 -56.17
C GLN A 100 -22.66 -20.71 -55.57
N TYR A 101 -22.79 -20.72 -54.23
CA TYR A 101 -23.86 -20.04 -53.52
C TYR A 101 -23.88 -18.56 -53.86
N ASN A 102 -22.73 -17.87 -53.74
CA ASN A 102 -22.64 -16.44 -54.02
C ASN A 102 -22.98 -16.11 -55.49
N THR A 103 -22.63 -17.00 -56.43
CA THR A 103 -22.96 -16.83 -57.86
C THR A 103 -24.47 -16.99 -58.10
N LEU A 104 -25.08 -18.01 -57.50
CA LEU A 104 -26.52 -18.28 -57.59
C LEU A 104 -27.36 -17.24 -56.84
N ASP A 105 -26.88 -16.77 -55.70
CA ASP A 105 -27.53 -15.72 -54.92
C ASP A 105 -27.48 -14.39 -55.68
N SER A 106 -26.36 -14.08 -56.34
CA SER A 106 -26.27 -12.92 -57.24
C SER A 106 -27.20 -13.03 -58.46
N GLU A 107 -27.33 -14.21 -59.09
CA GLU A 107 -28.30 -14.42 -60.18
C GLU A 107 -29.75 -14.36 -59.71
N LYS A 108 -30.04 -14.91 -58.52
CA LYS A 108 -31.36 -14.85 -57.88
C LYS A 108 -31.71 -13.44 -57.49
N GLU A 109 -30.78 -12.71 -56.90
CA GLU A 109 -30.93 -11.31 -56.53
C GLU A 109 -31.18 -10.46 -57.78
N LYS A 110 -30.46 -10.72 -58.89
CA LYS A 110 -30.72 -10.10 -60.18
C LYS A 110 -32.14 -10.37 -60.69
N LEU A 111 -32.59 -11.63 -60.71
CA LEU A 111 -33.94 -12.00 -61.17
C LEU A 111 -35.07 -11.53 -60.23
N VAL A 112 -34.82 -11.49 -58.92
CA VAL A 112 -35.73 -10.91 -57.93
C VAL A 112 -35.80 -9.40 -58.08
N ASN A 113 -34.68 -8.74 -58.40
CA ASN A 113 -34.66 -7.31 -58.70
C ASN A 113 -35.36 -7.00 -60.03
N ASP A 114 -35.22 -7.84 -61.05
CA ASP A 114 -35.96 -7.74 -62.32
C ASP A 114 -37.46 -7.95 -62.11
N LEU A 115 -37.86 -8.94 -61.29
CA LEU A 115 -39.26 -9.20 -60.92
C LEU A 115 -39.84 -8.07 -60.05
N LYS A 116 -39.06 -7.51 -59.11
CA LYS A 116 -39.44 -6.35 -58.30
C LYS A 116 -39.57 -5.09 -59.15
N ALA A 117 -38.69 -4.89 -60.14
CA ALA A 117 -38.77 -3.78 -61.08
C ALA A 117 -40.05 -3.86 -61.93
N LEU A 118 -40.50 -5.05 -62.32
CA LEU A 118 -41.76 -5.22 -63.05
C LEU A 118 -43.02 -5.16 -62.17
N LEU A 119 -42.99 -5.73 -60.96
CA LEU A 119 -44.08 -5.63 -59.98
C LEU A 119 -44.25 -4.21 -59.43
N SER A 120 -43.24 -3.36 -59.56
CA SER A 120 -43.29 -1.96 -59.13
C SER A 120 -44.04 -1.01 -60.06
N LYS A 121 -44.70 -1.51 -61.10
CA LYS A 121 -45.81 -0.79 -61.74
C LYS A 121 -47.07 -0.70 -60.87
N ASP A 122 -46.96 -0.98 -59.57
CA ASP A 122 -47.78 -0.31 -58.55
C ASP A 122 -46.90 0.58 -57.65
N SER A 123 -47.12 1.89 -57.77
CA SER A 123 -46.20 2.97 -57.41
C SER A 123 -45.89 3.11 -55.90
N ALA A 124 -46.65 2.46 -55.01
CA ALA A 124 -46.52 2.61 -53.57
C ALA A 124 -45.37 1.80 -52.92
N THR A 125 -45.05 0.62 -53.46
CA THR A 125 -44.11 -0.32 -52.80
C THR A 125 -42.62 0.06 -53.05
N GLN A 126 -42.32 0.69 -54.19
CA GLN A 126 -40.97 1.13 -54.52
C GLN A 126 -40.55 2.37 -53.73
N VAL A 127 -41.47 3.30 -53.53
CA VAL A 127 -41.29 4.46 -52.65
C VAL A 127 -41.02 4.01 -51.21
N GLU A 128 -41.80 3.07 -50.69
CA GLU A 128 -41.61 2.55 -49.33
C GLU A 128 -40.27 1.81 -49.15
N THR A 129 -39.84 1.06 -50.17
CA THR A 129 -38.54 0.37 -50.13
C THR A 129 -37.36 1.34 -50.16
N ILE A 130 -37.42 2.40 -50.98
CA ILE A 130 -36.39 3.46 -51.00
C ILE A 130 -36.38 4.20 -49.66
N ASN A 131 -37.54 4.52 -49.10
CA ASN A 131 -37.66 5.16 -47.79
C ASN A 131 -37.07 4.30 -46.66
N GLN A 132 -37.30 2.98 -46.66
CA GLN A 132 -36.74 2.10 -45.65
C GLN A 132 -35.21 1.98 -45.75
N LYS A 133 -34.65 1.97 -46.97
CA LYS A 133 -33.19 2.01 -47.17
C LYS A 133 -32.58 3.32 -46.68
N ILE A 134 -33.24 4.45 -46.91
CA ILE A 134 -32.81 5.75 -46.38
C ILE A 134 -32.80 5.73 -44.85
N LYS A 135 -33.85 5.20 -44.20
CA LYS A 135 -33.92 5.07 -42.73
C LYS A 135 -32.80 4.21 -42.15
N ASN A 136 -32.48 3.07 -42.77
CA ASN A 136 -31.40 2.20 -42.31
C ASN A 136 -30.03 2.89 -42.43
N ILE A 137 -29.77 3.59 -43.54
CA ILE A 137 -28.55 4.37 -43.73
C ILE A 137 -28.45 5.51 -42.70
N GLU A 138 -29.57 6.17 -42.37
CA GLU A 138 -29.61 7.19 -41.32
C GLU A 138 -29.27 6.63 -39.94
N TYR A 139 -29.76 5.43 -39.61
CA TYR A 139 -29.40 4.72 -38.38
C TYR A 139 -27.90 4.36 -38.32
N ASP A 140 -27.33 3.87 -39.42
CA ASP A 140 -25.90 3.55 -39.50
C ASP A 140 -25.02 4.81 -39.37
N ILE A 141 -25.44 5.93 -39.98
CA ILE A 141 -24.77 7.23 -39.83
C ILE A 141 -24.82 7.70 -38.35
N GLN A 142 -25.96 7.55 -37.66
CA GLN A 142 -26.08 7.88 -36.24
C GLN A 142 -25.15 7.02 -35.37
N THR A 143 -25.10 5.72 -35.63
CA THR A 143 -24.22 4.78 -34.93
C THR A 143 -22.74 5.13 -35.14
N ILE A 144 -22.34 5.49 -36.37
CA ILE A 144 -20.97 5.91 -36.68
C ILE A 144 -20.64 7.25 -35.99
N ASN A 145 -21.56 8.21 -35.98
CA ASN A 145 -21.35 9.49 -35.28
C ASN A 145 -21.16 9.28 -33.76
N PHE A 146 -21.88 8.35 -33.15
CA PHE A 146 -21.66 7.97 -31.75
C PHE A 146 -20.24 7.42 -31.54
N LYS A 147 -19.78 6.51 -32.40
CA LYS A 147 -18.42 5.94 -32.33
C LYS A 147 -17.32 6.99 -32.55
N ILE A 148 -17.53 7.94 -33.46
CA ILE A 148 -16.61 9.08 -33.67
C ILE A 148 -16.54 9.94 -32.40
N THR A 149 -17.70 10.24 -31.79
CA THR A 149 -17.77 11.03 -30.54
C THR A 149 -17.04 10.32 -29.41
N GLN A 150 -17.21 9.00 -29.29
CA GLN A 150 -16.49 8.19 -28.31
C GLN A 150 -14.97 8.23 -28.53
N ALA A 151 -14.51 8.06 -29.78
CA ALA A 151 -13.10 8.15 -30.12
C ALA A 151 -12.51 9.54 -29.79
N ASP A 152 -13.28 10.61 -30.00
CA ASP A 152 -12.87 11.98 -29.64
C ASP A 152 -12.71 12.17 -28.13
N ASN A 153 -13.67 11.68 -27.33
CA ASN A 153 -13.58 11.71 -25.88
C ASN A 153 -12.37 10.92 -25.37
N ASP A 154 -12.08 9.75 -25.97
CA ASP A 154 -10.95 8.91 -25.60
C ASP A 154 -9.60 9.57 -25.98
N ILE A 155 -9.52 10.23 -27.14
CA ILE A 155 -8.36 11.01 -27.56
C ILE A 155 -8.12 12.18 -26.59
N GLU A 156 -9.16 12.91 -26.21
CA GLU A 156 -9.06 14.01 -25.24
C GLU A 156 -8.61 13.52 -23.87
N SER A 157 -9.16 12.41 -23.39
CA SER A 157 -8.78 11.77 -22.13
C SER A 157 -7.29 11.38 -22.11
N ASN A 158 -6.80 10.74 -23.18
CA ASN A 158 -5.39 10.36 -23.28
C ASN A 158 -4.46 11.59 -23.42
N ASN A 159 -4.89 12.64 -24.12
CA ASN A 159 -4.15 13.91 -24.16
C ASN A 159 -4.02 14.54 -22.76
N ASN A 160 -5.11 14.53 -21.98
CA ASN A 160 -5.10 15.02 -20.60
C ASN A 160 -4.18 14.18 -19.70
N LEU A 161 -4.12 12.87 -19.91
CA LEU A 161 -3.18 11.97 -19.22
C LEU A 161 -1.72 12.32 -19.56
N ILE A 162 -1.39 12.49 -20.83
CA ILE A 162 -0.04 12.89 -21.28
C ILE A 162 0.38 14.22 -20.64
N GLN A 163 -0.49 15.23 -20.65
CA GLN A 163 -0.18 16.54 -20.06
C GLN A 163 0.04 16.46 -18.55
N ARG A 164 -0.76 15.65 -17.84
CA ARG A 164 -0.59 15.40 -16.41
C ARG A 164 0.75 14.73 -16.13
N ASN A 165 1.07 13.66 -16.86
CA ASN A 165 2.30 12.90 -16.67
C ASN A 165 3.55 13.74 -17.01
N LYS A 166 3.49 14.59 -18.04
CA LYS A 166 4.56 15.56 -18.36
C LYS A 166 4.79 16.55 -17.21
N ARG A 167 3.74 17.09 -16.59
CA ARG A 167 3.87 17.98 -15.42
C ARG A 167 4.48 17.26 -14.21
N THR A 168 4.03 16.04 -13.91
CA THR A 168 4.59 15.22 -12.83
C THR A 168 6.07 14.95 -13.07
N LYS A 169 6.45 14.60 -14.30
CA LYS A 169 7.84 14.38 -14.69
C LYS A 169 8.70 15.63 -14.49
N THR A 170 8.21 16.81 -14.85
CA THR A 170 8.90 18.09 -14.60
C THR A 170 9.10 18.35 -13.10
N SER A 171 8.08 18.10 -12.29
CA SER A 171 8.18 18.22 -10.82
C SER A 171 9.23 17.27 -10.24
N ASN A 172 9.21 16.00 -10.65
CA ASN A 172 10.19 15.00 -10.25
C ASN A 172 11.61 15.38 -10.68
N THR A 173 11.78 15.89 -11.90
CA THR A 173 13.08 16.36 -12.41
C THR A 173 13.64 17.48 -11.53
N THR A 174 12.77 18.40 -11.08
CA THR A 174 13.16 19.47 -10.15
C THR A 174 13.56 18.91 -8.78
N ALA A 175 12.81 17.94 -8.25
CA ALA A 175 13.14 17.26 -7.00
C ALA A 175 14.46 16.49 -7.06
N ILE A 176 14.73 15.81 -8.18
CA ILE A 176 15.99 15.11 -8.47
C ILE A 176 17.16 16.09 -8.41
N ALA A 177 17.08 17.24 -9.10
CA ALA A 177 18.14 18.24 -9.09
C ALA A 177 18.44 18.79 -7.68
N ARG A 178 17.39 19.02 -6.89
CA ARG A 178 17.52 19.42 -5.48
C ARG A 178 18.18 18.33 -4.64
N LEU A 179 17.73 17.09 -4.74
CA LEU A 179 18.30 15.95 -4.00
C LEU A 179 19.76 15.71 -4.34
N GLN A 180 20.13 15.84 -5.62
CA GLN A 180 21.54 15.75 -6.04
C GLN A 180 22.40 16.83 -5.38
N THR A 181 21.87 18.05 -5.23
CA THR A 181 22.55 19.13 -4.51
C THR A 181 22.71 18.80 -3.02
N GLU A 182 21.65 18.33 -2.35
CA GLU A 182 21.67 17.93 -0.94
C GLU A 182 22.65 16.76 -0.68
N ILE A 183 22.66 15.75 -1.56
CA ILE A 183 23.60 14.61 -1.51
C ILE A 183 25.04 15.09 -1.63
N ASN A 184 25.34 15.99 -2.57
CA ASN A 184 26.69 16.53 -2.74
C ASN A 184 27.15 17.32 -1.50
N GLN A 185 26.26 18.09 -0.88
CA GLN A 185 26.55 18.79 0.38
C GLN A 185 26.80 17.82 1.54
N LEU A 186 26.02 16.74 1.65
CA LEU A 186 26.23 15.70 2.67
C LEU A 186 27.55 14.96 2.46
N LYS A 187 27.89 14.60 1.22
CA LYS A 187 29.19 14.00 0.88
C LYS A 187 30.35 14.91 1.27
N GLN A 188 30.25 16.20 0.99
CA GLN A 188 31.26 17.18 1.39
C GLN A 188 31.40 17.31 2.92
N LYS A 189 30.27 17.31 3.66
CA LYS A 189 30.29 17.34 5.13
C LYS A 189 30.90 16.09 5.73
N ILE A 190 30.54 14.91 5.22
CA ILE A 190 31.13 13.62 5.61
C ILE A 190 32.63 13.65 5.33
N GLN A 191 33.05 14.03 4.12
CA GLN A 191 34.46 14.13 3.75
C GLN A 191 35.24 15.11 4.65
N THR A 192 34.64 16.24 5.03
CA THR A 192 35.27 17.23 5.93
C THR A 192 35.43 16.67 7.34
N LYS A 193 34.42 15.95 7.85
CA LYS A 193 34.45 15.32 9.19
C LYS A 193 35.38 14.10 9.23
N GLU A 194 35.46 13.34 8.13
CA GLU A 194 36.42 12.26 7.95
C GLU A 194 37.85 12.80 7.80
N ALA A 195 38.05 13.94 7.12
CA ALA A 195 39.36 14.59 7.01
C ALA A 195 39.85 15.21 8.33
N SER A 196 38.95 15.59 9.24
CA SER A 196 39.29 16.07 10.59
C SER A 196 39.56 14.96 11.61
N THR A 197 39.42 13.69 11.23
CA THR A 197 39.61 12.52 12.10
C THR A 197 40.38 11.44 11.34
N PRO A 198 41.73 11.45 11.30
CA PRO A 198 42.46 10.53 10.44
C PRO A 198 42.40 9.11 11.02
N LEU A 199 41.71 8.19 10.35
CA LEU A 199 41.80 6.75 10.64
C LEU A 199 42.83 6.14 9.70
N ASN A 200 44.09 6.12 10.12
CA ASN A 200 45.06 5.17 9.54
C ASN A 200 45.31 4.02 10.53
N SER A 201 45.74 2.87 10.03
CA SER A 201 46.02 1.67 10.82
C SER A 201 47.12 1.86 11.89
N SER A 202 48.04 2.81 11.68
CA SER A 202 48.98 3.27 12.72
C SER A 202 48.27 3.98 13.89
N GLU A 203 47.11 4.59 13.69
CA GLU A 203 46.33 5.22 14.76
C GLU A 203 45.45 4.22 15.52
N ILE A 204 44.99 3.13 14.87
CA ILE A 204 44.39 1.97 15.59
C ILE A 204 45.45 1.32 16.48
N ILE A 205 46.66 1.11 15.97
CA ILE A 205 47.79 0.64 16.78
C ILE A 205 48.11 1.65 17.88
N ALA A 206 48.13 2.95 17.60
CA ALA A 206 48.38 3.98 18.62
C ALA A 206 47.26 4.06 19.67
N ASN A 207 46.00 3.83 19.29
CA ASN A 207 44.85 3.81 20.19
C ASN A 207 44.87 2.55 21.06
N ASN A 208 45.14 1.37 20.50
CA ASN A 208 45.34 0.15 21.28
C ASN A 208 46.57 0.25 22.20
N ARG A 209 47.66 0.91 21.76
CA ARG A 209 48.80 1.23 22.65
C ARG A 209 48.41 2.20 23.76
N ARG A 210 47.61 3.23 23.48
CA ARG A 210 47.06 4.14 24.50
C ARG A 210 46.21 3.37 25.50
N ARG A 211 45.31 2.48 25.04
CA ARG A 211 44.48 1.60 25.89
C ARG A 211 45.31 0.65 26.75
N ILE A 212 46.38 0.05 26.20
CA ILE A 212 47.33 -0.77 26.95
C ILE A 212 48.04 0.07 28.02
N ASN A 213 48.44 1.31 27.72
CA ASN A 213 49.05 2.20 28.70
C ASN A 213 48.07 2.57 29.84
N THR A 214 46.80 2.81 29.51
CA THR A 214 45.73 3.01 30.50
C THR A 214 45.52 1.76 31.36
N LEU A 215 45.47 0.57 30.76
CA LEU A 215 45.35 -0.70 31.49
C LEU A 215 46.58 -0.98 32.37
N ASN A 216 47.79 -0.65 31.91
CA ASN A 216 49.00 -0.76 32.73
C ASN A 216 48.93 0.11 33.99
N THR A 217 48.37 1.31 33.85
CA THR A 217 48.14 2.22 34.98
C THR A 217 47.11 1.65 35.93
N LEU A 218 45.96 1.19 35.41
CA LEU A 218 44.89 0.55 36.20
C LEU A 218 45.38 -0.71 36.92
N ILE A 219 46.16 -1.57 36.26
CA ILE A 219 46.76 -2.77 36.86
C ILE A 219 47.67 -2.39 38.02
N ARG A 220 48.50 -1.35 37.85
CA ARG A 220 49.39 -0.85 38.92
C ARG A 220 48.58 -0.34 40.11
N ASP A 221 47.52 0.41 39.85
CA ASP A 221 46.67 0.98 40.90
C ASP A 221 45.90 -0.10 41.66
N LEU A 222 45.33 -1.08 40.95
CA LEU A 222 44.68 -2.25 41.57
C LEU A 222 45.67 -3.09 42.39
N GLN A 223 46.92 -3.22 41.94
CA GLN A 223 47.99 -3.88 42.71
C GLN A 223 48.36 -3.11 43.98
N ASN A 224 48.36 -1.77 43.92
CA ASN A 224 48.62 -0.93 45.08
C ASN A 224 47.45 -0.98 46.07
N GLN A 225 46.20 -0.91 45.59
CA GLN A 225 45.00 -1.12 46.40
C GLN A 225 45.05 -2.47 47.12
N LEU A 226 45.38 -3.55 46.40
CA LEU A 226 45.47 -4.89 46.98
C LEU A 226 46.57 -5.00 48.06
N ARG A 227 47.67 -4.25 47.92
CA ARG A 227 48.74 -4.19 48.94
C ARG A 227 48.34 -3.43 50.20
N ASN A 228 47.45 -2.44 50.06
CA ASN A 228 47.03 -1.57 51.15
C ASN A 228 45.79 -2.08 51.91
N LEU A 229 45.07 -3.07 51.37
CA LEU A 229 43.95 -3.73 52.04
C LEU A 229 44.48 -4.71 53.11
N THR A 230 44.12 -4.48 54.38
CA THR A 230 44.43 -5.38 55.49
C THR A 230 43.50 -6.59 55.51
N SER A 231 43.94 -7.70 56.11
CA SER A 231 43.30 -9.04 56.07
C SER A 231 41.86 -9.15 56.62
N SER A 232 41.27 -8.07 57.11
CA SER A 232 39.93 -8.06 57.71
C SER A 232 38.77 -7.89 56.71
N ASP A 233 39.01 -7.48 55.46
CA ASP A 233 37.94 -7.28 54.46
C ASP A 233 38.10 -8.19 53.22
N SER A 234 37.67 -9.44 53.39
CA SER A 234 37.80 -10.51 52.40
C SER A 234 37.09 -10.20 51.08
N ASN A 235 35.98 -9.45 51.11
CA ASN A 235 35.19 -9.16 49.92
C ASN A 235 35.84 -8.07 49.06
N ALA A 236 36.38 -7.02 49.68
CA ALA A 236 37.16 -6.00 48.96
C ALA A 236 38.42 -6.58 48.31
N ILE A 237 39.11 -7.49 49.02
CA ILE A 237 40.30 -8.20 48.50
C ILE A 237 39.93 -9.09 47.31
N THR A 238 38.80 -9.80 47.38
CA THR A 238 38.34 -10.68 46.29
C THR A 238 37.99 -9.86 45.05
N ASN A 239 37.21 -8.78 45.20
CA ASN A 239 36.83 -7.91 44.08
C ASN A 239 38.05 -7.23 43.43
N ALA A 240 39.02 -6.77 44.23
CA ALA A 240 40.24 -6.18 43.72
C ALA A 240 41.10 -7.19 42.95
N ARG A 241 41.16 -8.46 43.38
CA ARG A 241 41.85 -9.55 42.67
C ARG A 241 41.18 -9.90 41.35
N ASP A 242 39.86 -10.00 41.34
CA ASP A 242 39.10 -10.35 40.13
C ASP A 242 39.21 -9.25 39.07
N ASN A 243 39.13 -7.98 39.49
CA ASN A 243 39.33 -6.84 38.60
C ASN A 243 40.76 -6.76 38.08
N LEU A 244 41.77 -7.05 38.92
CA LEU A 244 43.17 -7.09 38.50
C LEU A 244 43.44 -8.22 37.49
N ALA A 245 42.82 -9.39 37.68
CA ALA A 245 42.93 -10.52 36.78
C ALA A 245 42.31 -10.20 35.41
N LYS A 246 41.10 -9.63 35.39
CA LYS A 246 40.43 -9.19 34.16
C LYS A 246 41.22 -8.12 33.40
N ALA A 247 41.76 -7.12 34.10
CA ALA A 247 42.55 -6.07 33.47
C ALA A 247 43.85 -6.62 32.83
N LYS A 248 44.53 -7.57 33.49
CA LYS A 248 45.72 -8.25 32.94
C LYS A 248 45.40 -9.10 31.71
N GLN A 249 44.29 -9.83 31.75
CA GLN A 249 43.83 -10.64 30.62
C GLN A 249 43.52 -9.76 29.40
N LEU A 250 42.81 -8.65 29.61
CA LEU A 250 42.44 -7.73 28.54
C LEU A 250 43.68 -7.04 27.92
N LYS A 251 44.67 -6.69 28.74
CA LYS A 251 45.94 -6.14 28.26
C LYS A 251 46.66 -7.14 27.34
N ALA A 252 46.78 -8.40 27.75
CA ALA A 252 47.46 -9.43 26.95
C ALA A 252 46.75 -9.68 25.61
N GLN A 253 45.41 -9.61 25.60
CA GLN A 253 44.60 -9.70 24.38
C GLN A 253 44.86 -8.52 23.44
N LEU A 254 44.89 -7.28 23.96
CA LEU A 254 45.19 -6.09 23.14
C LEU A 254 46.63 -6.09 22.60
N GLU A 255 47.61 -6.57 23.37
CA GLU A 255 49.00 -6.71 22.90
C GLU A 255 49.11 -7.73 21.75
N SER A 256 48.42 -8.87 21.86
CA SER A 256 48.35 -9.86 20.79
C SER A 256 47.65 -9.31 19.53
N GLN A 257 46.60 -8.50 19.69
CA GLN A 257 45.92 -7.87 18.56
C GLN A 257 46.82 -6.88 17.82
N ILE A 258 47.63 -6.08 18.53
CA ILE A 258 48.58 -5.16 17.88
C ILE A 258 49.57 -5.92 17.01
N THR A 259 50.11 -7.04 17.51
CA THR A 259 51.03 -7.88 16.73
C THR A 259 50.35 -8.41 15.48
N ASN A 260 49.15 -8.99 15.60
CA ASN A 260 48.41 -9.56 14.46
C ASN A 260 48.03 -8.49 13.41
N ILE A 261 47.63 -7.29 13.86
CA ILE A 261 47.33 -6.17 12.97
C ILE A 261 48.59 -5.71 12.24
N THR A 262 49.74 -5.65 12.92
CA THR A 262 51.02 -5.23 12.31
C THR A 262 51.50 -6.24 11.26
N GLU A 263 51.35 -7.54 11.51
CA GLU A 263 51.66 -8.60 10.54
C GLU A 263 50.70 -8.55 9.33
N THR A 264 49.41 -8.31 9.56
CA THR A 264 48.40 -8.18 8.49
C THR A 264 48.67 -6.98 7.59
N ILE A 265 49.10 -5.84 8.15
CA ILE A 265 49.47 -4.66 7.37
C ILE A 265 50.65 -4.96 6.45
N THR A 266 51.65 -5.68 6.96
CA THR A 266 52.85 -6.06 6.19
C THR A 266 52.47 -6.98 5.03
N LEU A 267 51.63 -7.99 5.27
CA LEU A 267 51.13 -8.91 4.24
C LEU A 267 50.26 -8.21 3.19
N ASN A 268 49.41 -7.26 3.59
CA ASN A 268 48.60 -6.49 2.65
C ASN A 268 49.47 -5.61 1.74
N GLN A 269 50.57 -5.03 2.24
CA GLN A 269 51.50 -4.23 1.43
C GLN A 269 52.21 -5.08 0.35
N GLU A 270 52.61 -6.31 0.68
CA GLU A 270 53.19 -7.26 -0.28
C GLU A 270 52.16 -7.69 -1.35
N LEU A 271 50.91 -7.88 -0.93
CA LEU A 271 49.79 -8.19 -1.83
C LEU A 271 49.50 -7.05 -2.82
N PHE A 272 49.40 -5.81 -2.34
CA PHE A 272 49.19 -4.65 -3.22
C PHE A 272 50.31 -4.48 -4.25
N THR A 273 51.55 -4.78 -3.86
CA THR A 273 52.71 -4.76 -4.78
C THR A 273 52.55 -5.81 -5.88
N SER A 274 52.06 -7.00 -5.53
CA SER A 274 51.80 -8.09 -6.49
C SER A 274 50.64 -7.76 -7.45
N ILE A 275 49.56 -7.16 -6.95
CA ILE A 275 48.41 -6.71 -7.75
C ILE A 275 48.81 -5.59 -8.72
N ALA A 276 49.60 -4.61 -8.26
CA ALA A 276 50.11 -3.53 -9.11
C ALA A 276 50.99 -4.05 -10.26
N THR A 277 51.74 -5.14 -10.02
CA THR A 277 52.55 -5.81 -11.04
C THR A 277 51.68 -6.45 -12.13
N VAL A 278 50.63 -7.19 -11.75
CA VAL A 278 49.67 -7.79 -12.71
C VAL A 278 48.93 -6.72 -13.51
N LYS A 279 48.50 -5.63 -12.84
CA LYS A 279 47.86 -4.49 -13.51
C LYS A 279 48.77 -3.86 -14.56
N THR A 280 50.04 -3.64 -14.22
CA THR A 280 51.04 -3.05 -15.12
C THR A 280 51.30 -3.97 -16.32
N PHE A 281 51.39 -5.28 -16.09
CA PHE A 281 51.56 -6.27 -17.16
C PHE A 281 50.39 -6.23 -18.16
N ILE A 282 49.15 -6.27 -17.68
CA ILE A 282 47.94 -6.25 -18.53
C ILE A 282 47.84 -4.92 -19.30
N LYS A 283 48.11 -3.80 -18.63
CA LYS A 283 48.09 -2.47 -19.26
C LYS A 283 49.13 -2.35 -20.37
N ASN A 284 50.36 -2.79 -20.12
CA ASN A 284 51.42 -2.76 -21.11
C ASN A 284 51.09 -3.64 -22.33
N PHE A 285 50.49 -4.81 -22.10
CA PHE A 285 50.03 -5.65 -23.20
C PHE A 285 48.97 -4.95 -24.06
N ILE A 286 47.87 -4.46 -23.46
CA ILE A 286 46.79 -3.81 -24.20
C ILE A 286 47.32 -2.61 -25.00
N ASN A 287 48.20 -1.82 -24.40
CA ASN A 287 48.82 -0.67 -25.08
C ASN A 287 49.73 -1.07 -26.25
N THR A 288 50.43 -2.20 -26.15
CA THR A 288 51.33 -2.71 -27.20
C THR A 288 50.54 -3.39 -28.33
N THR A 289 49.46 -4.11 -28.01
CA THR A 289 48.66 -4.84 -29.00
C THR A 289 47.73 -3.93 -29.79
N PHE A 290 47.23 -2.87 -29.16
CA PHE A 290 46.33 -1.89 -29.78
C PHE A 290 47.01 -0.53 -29.99
N THR A 291 48.34 -0.48 -30.15
CA THR A 291 49.08 0.79 -30.34
C THR A 291 48.59 1.59 -31.55
N SER A 292 48.11 0.91 -32.59
CA SER A 292 47.50 1.54 -33.77
C SER A 292 46.04 1.96 -33.59
N ASN A 293 45.44 1.73 -32.41
CA ASN A 293 44.03 2.00 -32.11
C ASN A 293 43.84 2.49 -30.66
N PRO A 294 44.25 3.75 -30.36
CA PRO A 294 44.28 4.29 -29.00
C PRO A 294 42.91 4.35 -28.33
N GLU A 295 41.82 4.37 -29.10
CA GLU A 295 40.44 4.36 -28.58
C GLU A 295 40.12 3.05 -27.83
N VAL A 296 40.60 1.90 -28.32
CA VAL A 296 40.37 0.59 -27.65
C VAL A 296 41.13 0.51 -26.33
N SER A 297 42.38 1.01 -26.31
CA SER A 297 43.17 1.14 -25.09
C SER A 297 42.49 2.09 -24.08
N SER A 298 42.00 3.25 -24.54
CA SER A 298 41.28 4.20 -23.70
C SER A 298 40.00 3.61 -23.11
N LEU A 299 39.26 2.80 -23.87
CA LEU A 299 38.06 2.10 -23.38
C LEU A 299 38.41 1.06 -22.32
N PHE A 300 39.49 0.31 -22.51
CA PHE A 300 39.96 -0.66 -21.52
C PHE A 300 40.39 0.04 -20.22
N ASP A 301 41.17 1.11 -20.31
CA ASP A 301 41.56 1.91 -19.15
C ASP A 301 40.34 2.48 -18.40
N THR A 302 39.39 3.07 -19.14
CA THR A 302 38.22 3.75 -18.56
C THR A 302 37.21 2.80 -17.92
N TYR A 303 37.01 1.61 -18.47
CA TYR A 303 35.92 0.74 -18.03
C TYR A 303 36.38 -0.52 -17.32
N VAL A 304 37.58 -1.02 -17.61
CA VAL A 304 38.08 -2.28 -17.04
C VAL A 304 39.09 -2.00 -15.93
N LEU A 305 40.07 -1.11 -16.16
CA LEU A 305 41.05 -0.76 -15.11
C LEU A 305 40.48 0.14 -14.02
N ASP A 306 39.67 1.15 -14.38
CA ASP A 306 38.99 2.01 -13.38
C ASP A 306 38.05 1.21 -12.47
N TRP A 307 37.31 0.25 -13.06
CA TRP A 307 36.49 -0.67 -12.27
C TRP A 307 37.35 -1.53 -11.34
N PHE A 308 38.47 -2.06 -11.84
CA PHE A 308 39.37 -2.86 -11.01
C PHE A 308 39.95 -2.05 -9.85
N ASP A 309 40.41 -0.83 -10.12
CA ASP A 309 40.92 0.07 -9.09
C ASP A 309 39.85 0.39 -8.06
N THR A 310 38.62 0.66 -8.51
CA THR A 310 37.49 0.91 -7.62
C THR A 310 37.16 -0.31 -6.77
N SER A 311 37.14 -1.51 -7.36
CA SER A 311 36.85 -2.75 -6.63
C SER A 311 37.95 -3.14 -5.64
N VAL A 312 39.23 -3.00 -6.02
CA VAL A 312 40.39 -3.31 -5.18
C VAL A 312 40.55 -2.28 -4.05
N ASN A 313 40.32 -0.99 -4.31
CA ASN A 313 40.43 0.06 -3.31
C ASN A 313 39.27 0.09 -2.31
N ASN A 314 38.09 -0.43 -2.69
CA ASN A 314 36.93 -0.53 -1.81
C ASN A 314 36.90 -1.83 -0.98
N SER A 315 37.85 -2.73 -1.20
CA SER A 315 37.96 -4.00 -0.48
C SER A 315 38.91 -3.84 0.70
N SER A 316 38.48 -4.16 1.92
CA SER A 316 39.29 -3.94 3.13
C SER A 316 39.96 -5.20 3.70
N ILE A 317 39.73 -6.40 3.13
CA ILE A 317 40.18 -7.68 3.71
C ILE A 317 40.54 -8.71 2.60
N GLY A 318 41.55 -9.55 2.87
CA GLY A 318 42.17 -10.56 1.98
C GLY A 318 41.23 -11.43 1.15
N VAL A 319 40.07 -11.85 1.70
CA VAL A 319 39.11 -12.72 1.01
C VAL A 319 38.45 -12.02 -0.18
N VAL A 320 38.19 -10.71 -0.06
CA VAL A 320 37.56 -9.91 -1.12
C VAL A 320 38.53 -9.65 -2.28
N TYR A 321 39.85 -9.69 -2.02
CA TYR A 321 40.86 -9.53 -3.08
C TYR A 321 40.91 -10.71 -4.04
N ASN A 322 40.75 -11.95 -3.55
CA ASN A 322 40.75 -13.13 -4.42
C ASN A 322 39.51 -13.14 -5.33
N GLU A 323 38.35 -12.81 -4.78
CA GLU A 323 37.12 -12.70 -5.56
C GLU A 323 37.18 -11.53 -6.54
N SER A 324 37.71 -10.38 -6.13
CA SER A 324 37.91 -9.22 -7.01
C SER A 324 38.90 -9.49 -8.13
N LEU A 325 39.98 -10.23 -7.87
CA LEU A 325 40.95 -10.62 -8.89
C LEU A 325 40.34 -11.62 -9.88
N ASN A 326 39.58 -12.61 -9.41
CA ASN A 326 38.89 -13.55 -10.29
C ASN A 326 37.81 -12.85 -11.13
N ASN A 327 37.05 -11.94 -10.54
CA ASN A 327 36.08 -11.13 -11.24
C ASN A 327 36.76 -10.20 -12.27
N PHE A 328 37.93 -9.65 -11.95
CA PHE A 328 38.70 -8.86 -12.90
C PHE A 328 39.18 -9.67 -14.10
N ILE A 329 39.70 -10.87 -13.86
CA ILE A 329 40.09 -11.78 -14.95
C ILE A 329 38.89 -12.07 -15.85
N GLU A 330 37.72 -12.32 -15.28
CA GLU A 330 36.49 -12.57 -16.06
C GLU A 330 35.97 -11.31 -16.78
N VAL A 331 36.12 -10.11 -16.21
CA VAL A 331 35.79 -8.84 -16.88
C VAL A 331 36.76 -8.58 -18.05
N VAL A 332 38.06 -8.80 -17.88
CA VAL A 332 39.06 -8.71 -18.95
C VAL A 332 38.74 -9.73 -20.05
N ARG A 333 38.42 -10.97 -19.67
CA ARG A 333 37.99 -12.02 -20.59
C ARG A 333 36.75 -11.60 -21.39
N TYR A 334 35.75 -11.05 -20.72
CA TYR A 334 34.52 -10.60 -21.36
C TYR A 334 34.78 -9.45 -22.33
N PHE A 335 35.59 -8.46 -21.93
CA PHE A 335 35.99 -7.35 -22.80
C PHE A 335 36.67 -7.87 -24.07
N ILE A 336 37.61 -8.81 -23.92
CA ILE A 336 38.30 -9.46 -25.05
C ILE A 336 37.30 -10.23 -25.94
N LEU A 337 36.42 -11.05 -25.35
CA LEU A 337 35.43 -11.83 -26.12
C LEU A 337 34.39 -10.94 -26.84
N ALA A 338 34.04 -9.79 -26.25
CA ALA A 338 33.11 -8.83 -26.84
C ALA A 338 33.70 -8.05 -28.03
N LEU A 339 35.03 -7.94 -28.11
CA LEU A 339 35.73 -7.40 -29.27
C LEU A 339 35.62 -8.32 -30.50
N PHE A 340 35.62 -9.64 -30.32
CA PHE A 340 35.72 -10.60 -31.44
C PHE A 340 34.41 -11.07 -32.06
N ASN A 341 33.30 -11.05 -31.34
CA ASN A 341 32.11 -11.77 -31.80
C ASN A 341 30.81 -10.99 -31.51
N GLU A 342 30.13 -10.59 -32.59
CA GLU A 342 28.85 -9.87 -32.54
C GLU A 342 27.75 -10.65 -31.81
N ASN A 343 27.79 -11.99 -31.85
CA ASN A 343 26.78 -12.81 -31.19
C ASN A 343 26.98 -12.84 -29.66
N THR A 344 28.21 -12.74 -29.17
CA THR A 344 28.48 -12.56 -27.72
C THR A 344 28.06 -11.19 -27.21
N ARG A 345 27.91 -10.18 -28.08
CA ARG A 345 27.27 -8.90 -27.70
C ARG A 345 25.78 -9.07 -27.38
N ARG A 346 25.13 -10.14 -27.86
CA ARG A 346 23.69 -10.38 -27.75
C ARG A 346 23.28 -11.51 -26.78
N GLN A 347 24.21 -12.40 -26.38
CA GLN A 347 23.92 -13.49 -25.46
C GLN A 347 23.97 -13.04 -23.99
N PRO A 348 23.03 -13.45 -23.11
CA PRO A 348 23.16 -13.30 -21.67
C PRO A 348 24.08 -14.39 -21.12
N ILE A 349 25.14 -14.00 -20.40
CA ILE A 349 26.03 -14.95 -19.71
C ILE A 349 25.56 -15.07 -18.26
N SER A 350 25.29 -16.30 -17.81
CA SER A 350 25.01 -16.59 -16.40
C SER A 350 26.31 -16.84 -15.65
N GLY A 351 26.66 -15.93 -14.72
CA GLY A 351 27.76 -16.13 -13.77
C GLY A 351 28.52 -14.84 -13.41
N ALA A 352 28.66 -14.62 -12.09
CA ALA A 352 29.62 -13.78 -11.36
C ALA A 352 29.75 -12.26 -11.58
N ILE A 353 29.27 -11.63 -12.66
CA ILE A 353 29.29 -10.15 -12.75
C ILE A 353 27.92 -9.61 -12.27
N SER A 354 27.81 -9.10 -11.04
CA SER A 354 26.52 -8.73 -10.45
C SER A 354 25.93 -7.40 -10.97
N SER A 355 26.70 -6.49 -11.58
CA SER A 355 26.14 -5.23 -12.08
C SER A 355 25.76 -5.32 -13.58
N SER A 356 24.46 -5.35 -13.87
CA SER A 356 23.89 -5.20 -15.23
C SER A 356 24.34 -3.90 -15.92
N ILE A 357 24.72 -2.90 -15.14
CA ILE A 357 25.08 -1.54 -15.57
C ILE A 357 26.43 -1.51 -16.28
N GLN A 358 27.48 -2.14 -15.74
CA GLN A 358 28.81 -2.15 -16.34
C GLN A 358 28.84 -2.90 -17.68
N ARG A 359 28.16 -4.05 -17.76
CA ARG A 359 27.98 -4.79 -19.02
C ARG A 359 27.30 -3.96 -20.09
N LYS A 360 26.28 -3.18 -19.71
CA LYS A 360 25.55 -2.30 -20.64
C LYS A 360 26.46 -1.15 -21.11
N ARG A 361 27.33 -0.61 -20.25
CA ARG A 361 28.30 0.43 -20.60
C ARG A 361 29.39 -0.08 -21.56
N ILE A 362 30.04 -1.22 -21.26
CA ILE A 362 31.03 -1.84 -22.15
C ILE A 362 30.40 -2.21 -23.49
N ARG A 363 29.19 -2.80 -23.48
CA ARG A 363 28.45 -3.13 -24.70
C ARG A 363 28.16 -1.88 -25.54
N ASN A 364 27.65 -0.81 -24.93
CA ASN A 364 27.30 0.41 -25.65
C ASN A 364 28.55 1.11 -26.22
N ALA A 365 29.66 1.09 -25.50
CA ALA A 365 30.93 1.63 -25.98
C ALA A 365 31.55 0.80 -27.11
N LEU A 366 31.41 -0.53 -27.09
CA LEU A 366 31.89 -1.39 -28.18
C LEU A 366 31.01 -1.34 -29.44
N LEU A 367 29.74 -0.90 -29.30
CA LEU A 367 28.83 -0.67 -30.42
C LEU A 367 29.18 0.61 -31.22
N THR A 368 30.05 1.49 -30.69
CA THR A 368 30.50 2.69 -31.41
C THR A 368 31.76 2.48 -32.24
N LEU A 369 32.36 1.29 -32.22
CA LEU A 369 33.52 0.96 -33.05
C LEU A 369 33.11 0.83 -34.53
N THR A 370 33.86 1.51 -35.41
CA THR A 370 33.61 1.53 -36.86
C THR A 370 34.01 0.21 -37.53
N SER A 371 33.46 -0.07 -38.72
CA SER A 371 33.72 -1.29 -39.48
C SER A 371 35.20 -1.53 -39.80
N ASN A 372 36.00 -0.46 -39.97
CA ASN A 372 37.45 -0.55 -40.18
C ASN A 372 38.20 -1.01 -38.91
N GLN A 373 37.74 -0.60 -37.74
CA GLN A 373 38.33 -1.01 -36.46
C GLN A 373 38.03 -2.50 -36.18
N GLN A 374 36.86 -2.99 -36.60
CA GLN A 374 36.50 -4.41 -36.50
C GLN A 374 37.36 -5.31 -37.40
N ALA A 375 37.77 -4.84 -38.58
CA ALA A 375 38.65 -5.59 -39.48
C ALA A 375 40.07 -5.77 -38.89
N ILE A 376 40.62 -4.75 -38.24
CA ILE A 376 41.93 -4.80 -37.56
C ILE A 376 41.88 -5.75 -36.36
N ILE A 377 40.79 -5.72 -35.58
CA ILE A 377 40.58 -6.66 -34.46
C ILE A 377 40.60 -8.10 -34.97
N ASN A 378 39.92 -8.39 -36.09
CA ASN A 378 39.91 -9.72 -36.68
C ASN A 378 41.30 -10.16 -37.17
N GLN A 379 42.13 -9.24 -37.68
CA GLN A 379 43.50 -9.53 -38.12
C GLN A 379 44.45 -9.87 -36.95
N LYS A 380 44.17 -9.33 -35.74
CA LYS A 380 44.99 -9.52 -34.53
C LYS A 380 44.53 -10.66 -33.61
N THR A 381 43.54 -11.45 -34.05
CA THR A 381 42.92 -12.52 -33.27
C THR A 381 43.92 -13.52 -32.69
N GLU A 382 44.93 -13.92 -33.47
CA GLU A 382 45.89 -14.93 -33.00
C GLU A 382 46.86 -14.37 -31.96
N GLU A 383 47.32 -13.12 -32.10
CA GLU A 383 48.16 -12.44 -31.10
C GLU A 383 47.43 -12.30 -29.76
N ILE A 384 46.13 -12.00 -29.81
CA ILE A 384 45.28 -11.86 -28.62
C ILE A 384 44.98 -13.22 -27.99
N ARG A 385 44.84 -14.29 -28.78
CA ARG A 385 44.70 -15.66 -28.25
C ARG A 385 45.99 -16.12 -27.56
N THR A 386 47.15 -15.90 -28.19
CA THR A 386 48.46 -16.20 -27.59
C THR A 386 48.66 -15.44 -26.29
N PHE A 387 48.24 -14.16 -26.24
CA PHE A 387 48.27 -13.39 -25.00
C PHE A 387 47.37 -13.97 -23.92
N TRP A 388 46.14 -14.33 -24.24
CA TRP A 388 45.22 -14.89 -23.24
C TRP A 388 45.83 -16.14 -22.59
N THR A 389 46.41 -17.02 -23.39
CA THR A 389 47.14 -18.19 -22.89
C THR A 389 48.32 -17.78 -22.00
N ASN A 390 49.13 -16.81 -22.42
CA ASN A 390 50.27 -16.32 -21.62
C ASN A 390 49.83 -15.65 -20.31
N LEU A 391 48.74 -14.87 -20.33
CA LEU A 391 48.17 -14.24 -19.15
C LEU A 391 47.68 -15.30 -18.17
N GLN A 392 47.01 -16.35 -18.65
CA GLN A 392 46.62 -17.48 -17.82
C GLN A 392 47.85 -18.15 -17.19
N THR A 393 48.92 -18.41 -17.95
CA THR A 393 50.14 -18.99 -17.40
C THR A 393 50.84 -18.10 -16.37
N GLN A 394 50.83 -16.77 -16.56
CA GLN A 394 51.49 -15.83 -15.64
C GLN A 394 50.67 -15.50 -14.40
N ILE A 395 49.34 -15.66 -14.43
CA ILE A 395 48.47 -15.33 -13.30
C ILE A 395 48.33 -16.48 -12.30
N GLU A 396 48.52 -17.72 -12.72
CA GLU A 396 48.43 -18.89 -11.83
C GLU A 396 49.47 -18.88 -10.68
N PRO A 397 50.74 -18.49 -10.89
CA PRO A 397 51.69 -18.29 -9.78
C PRO A 397 51.23 -17.23 -8.78
N VAL A 398 50.58 -16.16 -9.25
CA VAL A 398 50.05 -15.08 -8.39
C VAL A 398 48.84 -15.57 -7.59
N LYS A 399 47.94 -16.34 -8.20
CA LYS A 399 46.82 -16.99 -7.49
C LYS A 399 47.32 -17.98 -6.45
N ALA A 400 48.36 -18.77 -6.76
CA ALA A 400 48.94 -19.71 -5.82
C ALA A 400 49.62 -18.99 -4.63
N ALA A 401 50.34 -17.89 -4.88
CA ALA A 401 50.91 -17.05 -3.82
C ALA A 401 49.81 -16.40 -2.97
N LEU A 402 48.75 -15.88 -3.60
CA LEU A 402 47.61 -15.27 -2.93
C LEU A 402 46.87 -16.27 -2.02
N ALA A 403 46.61 -17.48 -2.51
CA ALA A 403 45.97 -18.54 -1.74
C ALA A 403 46.81 -18.91 -0.50
N LYS A 404 48.14 -18.98 -0.66
CA LYS A 404 49.06 -19.27 0.45
C LYS A 404 49.08 -18.16 1.51
N GLU A 405 48.97 -16.90 1.11
CA GLU A 405 48.90 -15.79 2.08
C GLU A 405 47.51 -15.64 2.72
N ILE A 406 46.43 -15.93 1.99
CA ILE A 406 45.07 -16.01 2.56
C ILE A 406 45.00 -17.09 3.65
N GLU A 407 45.67 -18.24 3.45
CA GLU A 407 45.78 -19.29 4.47
C GLU A 407 46.45 -18.79 5.76
N LYS A 408 47.42 -17.87 5.66
CA LYS A 408 48.08 -17.25 6.83
C LYS A 408 47.23 -16.19 7.52
N LEU A 409 46.32 -15.53 6.79
CA LEU A 409 45.41 -14.51 7.33
C LEU A 409 44.15 -15.12 7.98
N LYS A 410 43.82 -16.38 7.67
CA LYS A 410 42.65 -17.09 8.19
C LYS A 410 42.52 -17.13 9.73
N PRO A 411 43.60 -17.30 10.52
CA PRO A 411 43.52 -17.24 11.98
C PRO A 411 43.22 -15.83 12.52
N ILE A 412 43.41 -14.79 11.72
CA ILE A 412 43.25 -13.38 12.14
C ILE A 412 41.79 -12.92 12.01
N ASP A 413 41.03 -13.44 11.05
CA ASP A 413 39.59 -13.18 10.92
C ASP A 413 38.80 -13.72 12.13
N ASP A 414 39.19 -14.88 12.66
CA ASP A 414 38.63 -15.43 13.90
C ASP A 414 38.94 -14.55 15.12
N VAL A 415 40.09 -13.88 15.13
CA VAL A 415 40.49 -12.93 16.19
C VAL A 415 39.70 -11.63 16.06
N ILE A 416 39.45 -11.11 14.85
CA ILE A 416 38.67 -9.89 14.62
C ILE A 416 37.19 -10.10 14.97
N GLY A 417 36.61 -11.28 14.70
CA GLY A 417 35.25 -11.65 15.14
C GLY A 417 35.09 -11.66 16.66
N SER A 418 36.14 -12.04 17.40
CA SER A 418 36.18 -11.99 18.87
C SER A 418 36.35 -10.57 19.44
N ASN A 419 36.65 -9.56 18.61
CA ASN A 419 36.93 -8.19 19.07
C ASN A 419 35.66 -7.40 19.42
N ASN A 420 34.50 -7.69 18.81
CA ASN A 420 33.26 -6.99 19.13
C ASN A 420 32.69 -7.39 20.50
N SER A 421 32.92 -8.63 20.97
CA SER A 421 32.57 -9.02 22.34
C SER A 421 33.53 -8.43 23.38
N ASN A 422 34.83 -8.35 23.08
CA ASN A 422 35.83 -7.78 23.99
C ASN A 422 35.75 -6.25 24.10
N LEU A 423 35.29 -5.56 23.04
CA LEU A 423 34.94 -4.13 23.10
C LEU A 423 33.73 -3.89 24.00
N GLY A 424 32.71 -4.76 23.92
CA GLY A 424 31.58 -4.74 24.86
C GLY A 424 31.99 -4.97 26.31
N ASP A 425 32.97 -5.84 26.55
CA ASP A 425 33.52 -6.06 27.90
C ASP A 425 34.40 -4.89 28.38
N PHE A 426 35.16 -4.24 27.49
CA PHE A 426 35.89 -3.00 27.81
C PHE A 426 34.93 -1.84 28.08
N ASP A 427 33.90 -1.64 27.25
CA ASP A 427 32.87 -0.61 27.44
C ASP A 427 32.04 -0.88 28.69
N SER A 428 31.75 -2.15 29.00
CA SER A 428 31.09 -2.56 30.25
C SER A 428 31.99 -2.31 31.47
N LEU A 429 33.28 -2.64 31.39
CA LEU A 429 34.25 -2.36 32.45
C LEU A 429 34.47 -0.84 32.62
N LEU A 430 34.51 -0.09 31.52
CA LEU A 430 34.67 1.36 31.50
C LEU A 430 33.42 2.03 32.06
N ASN A 431 32.21 1.62 31.66
CA ASN A 431 30.94 2.13 32.19
C ASN A 431 30.75 1.73 33.67
N SER A 432 31.18 0.54 34.05
CA SER A 432 31.20 0.10 35.46
C SER A 432 32.14 0.97 36.29
N LYS A 433 33.36 1.22 35.81
CA LYS A 433 34.31 2.13 36.47
C LYS A 433 33.88 3.60 36.42
N LEU A 434 33.17 4.03 35.38
CA LEU A 434 32.56 5.36 35.28
C LEU A 434 31.48 5.54 36.35
N THR A 435 30.69 4.49 36.58
CA THR A 435 29.64 4.45 37.60
C THR A 435 30.28 4.42 38.99
N GLU A 436 31.27 3.56 39.21
CA GLU A 436 31.99 3.45 40.48
C GLU A 436 32.75 4.75 40.81
N ALA A 437 33.36 5.41 39.82
CA ALA A 437 33.99 6.72 39.99
C ALA A 437 32.96 7.83 40.28
N ARG A 438 31.78 7.82 39.64
CA ARG A 438 30.68 8.74 39.97
C ARG A 438 30.17 8.52 41.38
N ASP A 439 30.06 7.27 41.81
CA ASP A 439 29.61 6.92 43.16
C ASP A 439 30.64 7.30 44.22
N GLN A 440 31.93 7.10 43.95
CA GLN A 440 33.03 7.56 44.79
C GLN A 440 33.10 9.08 44.85
N LEU A 441 32.89 9.79 43.73
CA LEU A 441 32.79 11.25 43.68
C LEU A 441 31.62 11.75 44.54
N ASN A 442 30.47 11.07 44.46
CA ASN A 442 29.29 11.38 45.26
C ASN A 442 29.53 11.12 46.75
N GLN A 443 30.21 10.03 47.11
CA GLN A 443 30.60 9.73 48.49
C GLN A 443 31.63 10.73 49.03
N ALA A 444 32.66 11.08 48.26
CA ALA A 444 33.66 12.07 48.64
C ALA A 444 33.00 13.45 48.85
N ASN A 445 32.10 13.87 47.96
CA ASN A 445 31.31 15.09 48.11
C ASN A 445 30.43 15.07 49.38
N ASN A 446 29.87 13.90 49.74
CA ASN A 446 29.10 13.74 50.97
C ASN A 446 30.00 13.77 52.23
N ILE A 447 31.20 13.17 52.18
CA ILE A 447 32.18 13.20 53.27
C ILE A 447 32.72 14.62 53.46
N ILE A 448 32.98 15.37 52.38
CA ILE A 448 33.33 16.79 52.46
C ILE A 448 32.19 17.56 53.13
N LYS A 449 30.93 17.37 52.70
CA LYS A 449 29.76 18.00 53.36
C LYS A 449 29.64 17.65 54.85
N GLN A 450 29.97 16.42 55.25
CA GLN A 450 29.95 16.00 56.65
C GLN A 450 31.13 16.59 57.45
N ASN A 451 32.34 16.58 56.91
CA ASN A 451 33.53 17.12 57.56
C ASN A 451 33.52 18.64 57.65
N THR A 452 32.96 19.34 56.65
CA THR A 452 32.71 20.80 56.72
C THR A 452 31.74 21.15 57.84
N ARG A 453 30.83 20.25 58.26
CA ARG A 453 29.98 20.42 59.45
C ARG A 453 30.69 20.10 60.78
N VAL A 454 31.80 19.36 60.76
CA VAL A 454 32.57 18.97 61.97
C VAL A 454 33.74 19.93 62.24
N LEU A 455 34.14 20.75 61.27
CA LEU A 455 35.21 21.75 61.39
C LEU A 455 34.92 22.90 62.39
N ASP A 456 33.71 22.96 62.96
CA ASP A 456 33.35 23.87 64.05
C ASP A 456 33.90 23.43 65.43
N ASN A 457 34.50 22.23 65.56
CA ASN A 457 35.07 21.77 66.83
C ASN A 457 36.49 21.18 66.66
N ASN A 458 37.48 21.98 67.07
CA ASN A 458 38.87 21.69 67.45
C ASN A 458 39.54 20.47 66.78
N ASP A 459 40.03 20.65 65.55
CA ASP A 459 41.41 20.37 65.10
C ASP A 459 41.48 20.68 63.59
N GLN A 460 41.97 21.86 63.20
CA GLN A 460 41.68 22.46 61.88
C GLN A 460 42.75 22.23 60.79
N SER A 461 44.03 22.04 61.12
CA SER A 461 45.07 22.01 60.05
C SER A 461 45.05 20.72 59.22
N ASP A 462 44.91 19.56 59.86
CA ASP A 462 44.91 18.26 59.15
C ASP A 462 43.64 18.02 58.35
N LYS A 463 42.50 18.54 58.83
CA LYS A 463 41.20 18.40 58.16
C LYS A 463 41.10 19.31 56.93
N SER A 464 41.64 20.54 56.98
CA SER A 464 41.71 21.42 55.80
C SER A 464 42.63 20.88 54.72
N ALA A 465 43.80 20.32 55.09
CA ALA A 465 44.69 19.68 54.12
C ALA A 465 44.04 18.46 53.45
N ARG A 466 43.27 17.67 54.22
CA ARG A 466 42.52 16.52 53.69
C ARG A 466 41.37 16.93 52.76
N ILE A 467 40.67 18.02 53.06
CA ILE A 467 39.61 18.55 52.21
C ILE A 467 40.20 19.08 50.89
N GLN A 468 41.32 19.81 50.96
CA GLN A 468 41.98 20.31 49.75
C GLN A 468 42.46 19.16 48.85
N ALA A 469 43.08 18.12 49.43
CA ALA A 469 43.51 16.94 48.68
C ALA A 469 42.33 16.22 47.99
N LEU A 470 41.18 16.11 48.66
CA LEU A 470 39.97 15.53 48.07
C LEU A 470 39.36 16.41 46.98
N GLN A 471 39.44 17.74 47.11
CA GLN A 471 38.98 18.68 46.08
C GLN A 471 39.85 18.61 44.81
N ASP A 472 41.17 18.49 44.98
CA ASP A 472 42.11 18.36 43.87
C ASP A 472 41.90 17.02 43.13
N GLU A 473 41.65 15.93 43.87
CA GLU A 473 41.33 14.61 43.31
C GLU A 473 39.99 14.61 42.52
N ILE A 474 38.97 15.31 43.04
CA ILE A 474 37.68 15.51 42.35
C ILE A 474 37.86 16.29 41.04
N ALA A 475 38.65 17.37 41.07
CA ALA A 475 38.89 18.19 39.88
C ALA A 475 39.61 17.39 38.78
N GLN A 476 40.60 16.57 39.15
CA GLN A 476 41.30 15.71 38.21
C GLN A 476 40.38 14.64 37.60
N LYS A 477 39.51 14.03 38.41
CA LYS A 477 38.54 13.02 37.93
C LYS A 477 37.46 13.62 37.02
N GLN A 478 37.05 14.86 37.26
CA GLN A 478 36.10 15.56 36.40
C GLN A 478 36.71 15.88 35.03
N GLN A 479 37.97 16.30 34.99
CA GLN A 479 38.66 16.58 33.72
C GLN A 479 38.84 15.31 32.86
N GLU A 480 39.13 14.16 33.48
CA GLU A 480 39.18 12.86 32.80
C GLU A 480 37.82 12.45 32.22
N LEU A 481 36.72 12.75 32.94
CA LEU A 481 35.35 12.45 32.50
C LEU A 481 34.92 13.31 31.30
N ASP A 482 35.28 14.59 31.30
CA ASP A 482 34.90 15.53 30.24
C ASP A 482 35.62 15.22 28.92
N GLN A 483 36.89 14.81 28.98
CA GLN A 483 37.64 14.34 27.81
C GLN A 483 37.05 13.06 27.20
N LEU A 484 36.54 12.15 28.04
CA LEU A 484 35.93 10.91 27.59
C LEU A 484 34.57 11.13 26.90
N ASN A 485 33.75 12.05 27.42
CA ASN A 485 32.46 12.42 26.83
C ASN A 485 32.61 13.09 25.46
N GLN A 486 33.64 13.91 25.27
CA GLN A 486 33.88 14.63 24.01
C GLN A 486 34.25 13.68 22.84
N SER A 487 34.90 12.55 23.15
CA SER A 487 35.22 11.52 22.14
C SER A 487 33.98 10.76 21.66
N LEU A 488 33.03 10.45 22.55
CA LEU A 488 31.79 9.71 22.24
C LEU A 488 30.79 10.53 21.37
N GLN A 489 30.85 11.86 21.43
CA GLN A 489 29.91 12.73 20.73
C GLN A 489 30.21 12.84 19.22
N THR A 490 31.47 12.69 18.81
CA THR A 490 31.90 12.86 17.41
C THR A 490 31.52 11.66 16.52
N ASP A 491 31.52 10.44 17.06
CA ASP A 491 31.18 9.22 16.31
C ASP A 491 29.68 9.11 16.01
N ASN A 492 28.84 9.60 16.93
CA ASN A 492 27.38 9.62 16.75
C ASN A 492 26.95 10.60 15.65
N GLU A 493 27.63 11.75 15.50
CA GLU A 493 27.36 12.71 14.42
C GLU A 493 27.71 12.14 13.04
N LEU A 494 28.84 11.44 12.91
CA LEU A 494 29.26 10.86 11.63
C LEU A 494 28.33 9.72 11.18
N SER A 495 27.89 8.88 12.11
CA SER A 495 26.89 7.83 11.85
C SER A 495 25.55 8.40 11.38
N SER A 496 25.09 9.48 12.03
CA SER A 496 23.86 10.19 11.62
C SER A 496 23.95 10.76 10.21
N LEU A 497 25.07 11.41 9.84
CA LEU A 497 25.28 11.96 8.50
C LEU A 497 25.31 10.88 7.40
N LYS A 498 25.93 9.72 7.67
CA LYS A 498 25.96 8.59 6.73
C LYS A 498 24.58 7.97 6.50
N ASN A 499 23.78 7.88 7.56
CA ASN A 499 22.40 7.40 7.45
C ASN A 499 21.50 8.36 6.65
N ASP A 500 21.64 9.68 6.85
CA ASP A 500 20.91 10.68 6.06
C ASP A 500 21.33 10.64 4.58
N LEU A 501 22.62 10.48 4.29
CA LEU A 501 23.12 10.28 2.91
C LEU A 501 22.47 9.06 2.25
N ALA A 502 22.49 7.90 2.90
CA ALA A 502 21.90 6.67 2.38
C ALA A 502 20.38 6.77 2.19
N PHE A 503 19.69 7.56 3.02
CA PHE A 503 18.27 7.84 2.85
C PHE A 503 18.01 8.71 1.61
N LYS A 504 18.77 9.80 1.43
CA LYS A 504 18.63 10.71 0.29
C LYS A 504 19.00 10.05 -1.04
N GLU A 505 20.01 9.18 -1.08
CA GLU A 505 20.35 8.41 -2.28
C GLU A 505 19.23 7.43 -2.68
N ARG A 506 18.54 6.80 -1.72
CA ARG A 506 17.35 5.99 -1.99
C ARG A 506 16.17 6.82 -2.51
N GLN A 507 15.98 8.04 -2.00
CA GLN A 507 14.96 8.96 -2.53
C GLN A 507 15.25 9.37 -3.97
N LEU A 508 16.51 9.65 -4.30
CA LEU A 508 16.95 9.96 -5.65
C LEU A 508 16.65 8.81 -6.63
N GLU A 509 16.99 7.58 -6.25
CA GLU A 509 16.71 6.38 -7.07
C GLU A 509 15.20 6.19 -7.29
N SER A 510 14.38 6.40 -6.25
CA SER A 510 12.92 6.31 -6.36
C SER A 510 12.34 7.30 -7.38
N TYR A 511 12.77 8.58 -7.35
CA TYR A 511 12.30 9.58 -8.31
C TYR A 511 12.77 9.29 -9.75
N ASN A 512 13.97 8.75 -9.94
CA ASN A 512 14.46 8.33 -11.26
C ASN A 512 13.61 7.18 -11.84
N GLN A 513 13.25 6.19 -11.01
CA GLN A 513 12.38 5.10 -11.43
C GLN A 513 10.98 5.61 -11.77
N GLN A 514 10.41 6.52 -10.98
CA GLN A 514 9.11 7.14 -11.28
C GLN A 514 9.13 7.87 -12.62
N ASN A 515 10.19 8.62 -12.94
CA ASN A 515 10.31 9.29 -14.24
C ASN A 515 10.39 8.29 -15.40
N THR A 516 11.06 7.15 -15.21
CA THR A 516 11.11 6.09 -16.22
C THR A 516 9.72 5.50 -16.48
N ASN A 517 8.93 5.26 -15.43
CA ASN A 517 7.56 4.76 -15.57
C ASN A 517 6.65 5.79 -16.26
N LEU A 518 6.76 7.07 -15.89
CA LEU A 518 6.01 8.15 -16.55
C LEU A 518 6.32 8.26 -18.04
N ASP A 519 7.56 8.02 -18.44
CA ASP A 519 7.95 7.99 -19.86
C ASP A 519 7.29 6.86 -20.63
N GLN A 520 7.20 5.67 -20.03
CA GLN A 520 6.48 4.55 -20.64
C GLN A 520 4.99 4.86 -20.76
N GLU A 521 4.36 5.38 -19.70
CA GLU A 521 2.93 5.73 -19.73
C GLU A 521 2.60 6.82 -20.77
N ILE A 522 3.49 7.80 -20.95
CA ILE A 522 3.35 8.82 -22.01
C ILE A 522 3.44 8.15 -23.39
N ALA A 523 4.41 7.28 -23.61
CA ALA A 523 4.59 6.58 -24.88
C ALA A 523 3.37 5.70 -25.23
N ASP A 524 2.83 4.97 -24.24
CA ASP A 524 1.66 4.12 -24.43
C ASP A 524 0.40 4.94 -24.76
N ALA A 525 0.21 6.08 -24.07
CA ALA A 525 -0.89 7.00 -24.37
C ALA A 525 -0.76 7.65 -25.76
N GLU A 526 0.45 8.03 -26.18
CA GLU A 526 0.73 8.57 -27.52
C GLU A 526 0.45 7.50 -28.61
N GLN A 527 0.81 6.24 -28.37
CA GLN A 527 0.46 5.12 -29.24
C GLN A 527 -1.07 4.92 -29.33
N LYS A 528 -1.78 5.01 -28.19
CA LYS A 528 -3.24 4.85 -28.15
C LYS A 528 -3.97 5.95 -28.91
N ILE A 529 -3.53 7.21 -28.78
CA ILE A 529 -4.06 8.34 -29.56
C ILE A 529 -3.89 8.09 -31.06
N THR A 530 -2.73 7.58 -31.47
CA THR A 530 -2.45 7.26 -32.88
C THR A 530 -3.46 6.23 -33.42
N GLN A 531 -3.71 5.15 -32.67
CA GLN A 531 -4.68 4.12 -33.05
C GLN A 531 -6.12 4.68 -33.14
N LEU A 532 -6.53 5.47 -32.16
CA LEU A 532 -7.87 6.08 -32.12
C LEU A 532 -8.07 7.09 -33.27
N THR A 533 -7.02 7.85 -33.60
CA THR A 533 -7.05 8.81 -34.71
C THR A 533 -7.24 8.10 -36.05
N THR A 534 -6.53 6.99 -36.27
CA THR A 534 -6.72 6.14 -37.46
C THR A 534 -8.15 5.57 -37.52
N ALA A 535 -8.64 5.00 -36.42
CA ALA A 535 -9.99 4.45 -36.37
C ALA A 535 -11.08 5.52 -36.62
N LYS A 536 -10.90 6.74 -36.08
CA LYS A 536 -11.77 7.88 -36.35
C LYS A 536 -11.77 8.28 -37.83
N GLN A 537 -10.61 8.26 -38.48
CA GLN A 537 -10.50 8.57 -39.92
C GLN A 537 -11.25 7.53 -40.78
N ASP A 538 -11.13 6.25 -40.44
CA ASP A 538 -11.84 5.16 -41.12
C ASP A 538 -13.36 5.31 -40.96
N LEU A 539 -13.83 5.57 -39.73
CA LEU A 539 -15.25 5.83 -39.44
C LEU A 539 -15.77 7.07 -40.18
N THR A 540 -14.96 8.13 -40.28
CA THR A 540 -15.33 9.34 -41.02
C THR A 540 -15.47 9.04 -42.52
N THR A 541 -14.60 8.21 -43.08
CA THR A 541 -14.68 7.76 -44.47
C THR A 541 -15.94 6.93 -44.72
N GLN A 542 -16.26 5.99 -43.82
CA GLN A 542 -17.50 5.20 -43.88
C GLN A 542 -18.74 6.08 -43.84
N ARG A 543 -18.78 7.07 -42.93
CA ARG A 543 -19.88 8.04 -42.84
C ARG A 543 -20.09 8.79 -44.15
N THR A 544 -19.01 9.28 -44.77
CA THR A 544 -19.10 10.02 -46.05
C THR A 544 -19.67 9.14 -47.17
N SER A 545 -19.23 7.87 -47.26
CA SER A 545 -19.78 6.90 -48.22
C SER A 545 -21.28 6.68 -48.02
N LEU A 546 -21.73 6.51 -46.78
CA LEU A 546 -23.15 6.37 -46.46
C LEU A 546 -23.96 7.64 -46.77
N GLN A 547 -23.40 8.83 -46.53
CA GLN A 547 -24.04 10.10 -46.89
C GLN A 547 -24.20 10.26 -48.41
N GLN A 548 -23.23 9.80 -49.19
CA GLN A 548 -23.32 9.76 -50.65
C GLN A 548 -24.43 8.79 -51.10
N GLN A 549 -24.47 7.57 -50.56
CA GLN A 549 -25.52 6.59 -50.85
C GLN A 549 -26.92 7.12 -50.52
N ARG A 550 -27.08 7.81 -49.39
CA ARG A 550 -28.34 8.48 -49.01
C ARG A 550 -28.75 9.53 -50.04
N THR A 551 -27.80 10.33 -50.52
CA THR A 551 -28.05 11.38 -51.52
C THR A 551 -28.48 10.80 -52.86
N GLU A 552 -27.81 9.73 -53.30
CA GLU A 552 -28.17 9.00 -54.52
C GLU A 552 -29.58 8.42 -54.42
N LEU A 553 -29.94 7.75 -53.32
CA LEU A 553 -31.28 7.22 -53.08
C LEU A 553 -32.36 8.32 -53.05
N THR A 554 -32.04 9.46 -52.44
CA THR A 554 -32.95 10.62 -52.38
C THR A 554 -33.20 11.21 -53.78
N ASN A 555 -32.17 11.26 -54.63
CA ASN A 555 -32.29 11.73 -56.02
C ASN A 555 -33.07 10.72 -56.88
N SER A 556 -32.87 9.42 -56.67
CA SER A 556 -33.67 8.36 -57.32
C SER A 556 -35.14 8.45 -56.97
N LEU A 557 -35.47 8.79 -55.71
CA LEU A 557 -36.86 9.00 -55.28
C LEU A 557 -37.51 10.21 -55.99
N ARG A 558 -36.73 11.26 -56.29
CA ARG A 558 -37.22 12.50 -56.91
C ARG A 558 -37.56 12.38 -58.41
N ASN A 559 -36.97 11.41 -59.13
CA ASN A 559 -37.04 11.31 -60.59
C ASN A 559 -38.02 10.24 -61.12
N TYR A 560 -38.93 9.72 -60.29
CA TYR A 560 -39.78 8.57 -60.62
C TYR A 560 -41.14 8.94 -61.27
N ASN A 561 -41.49 8.37 -62.45
CA ASN A 561 -42.77 8.57 -63.17
C ASN A 561 -43.26 7.25 -63.85
N PRO A 562 -44.54 6.79 -63.71
CA PRO A 562 -44.93 5.43 -64.09
C PRO A 562 -45.70 5.31 -65.43
N SER A 563 -45.47 4.24 -66.20
CA SER A 563 -46.40 3.72 -67.24
C SER A 563 -46.28 2.20 -67.37
N THR A 564 -47.38 1.50 -67.69
CA THR A 564 -47.67 0.06 -67.49
C THR A 564 -47.32 -0.89 -68.66
N ASP A 565 -46.96 -2.16 -68.37
CA ASP A 565 -47.28 -3.35 -69.21
C ASP A 565 -46.88 -4.68 -68.50
N ASN A 566 -47.71 -5.73 -68.62
CA ASN A 566 -47.89 -6.78 -67.59
C ASN A 566 -47.54 -8.24 -68.02
N THR A 567 -46.83 -8.44 -69.14
CA THR A 567 -46.58 -9.79 -69.69
C THR A 567 -45.27 -10.44 -69.19
N GLU A 568 -44.35 -9.64 -68.65
CA GLU A 568 -42.98 -10.07 -68.31
C GLU A 568 -42.86 -10.66 -66.88
N ILE A 569 -43.80 -10.29 -65.98
CA ILE A 569 -43.89 -10.78 -64.58
C ILE A 569 -44.11 -12.30 -64.51
N THR A 570 -44.92 -12.84 -65.43
CA THR A 570 -45.26 -14.27 -65.46
C THR A 570 -44.05 -15.13 -65.85
N ASN A 571 -43.18 -14.65 -66.73
CA ASN A 571 -41.98 -15.38 -67.16
C ASN A 571 -40.86 -15.39 -66.08
N LEU A 572 -40.71 -14.30 -65.31
CA LEU A 572 -39.69 -14.20 -64.26
C LEU A 572 -40.02 -15.06 -63.04
N LYS A 573 -41.30 -15.18 -62.66
CA LYS A 573 -41.73 -16.08 -61.57
C LYS A 573 -41.39 -17.55 -61.85
N ASN A 574 -41.49 -17.98 -63.11
CA ASN A 574 -41.14 -19.35 -63.51
C ASN A 574 -39.62 -19.61 -63.51
N ARG A 575 -38.78 -18.61 -63.84
CA ARG A 575 -37.30 -18.74 -63.79
C ARG A 575 -36.73 -18.75 -62.38
N ILE A 576 -37.32 -17.99 -61.44
CA ILE A 576 -36.92 -18.00 -60.01
C ILE A 576 -37.22 -19.35 -59.38
N LYS A 577 -38.35 -20.00 -59.74
CA LYS A 577 -38.69 -21.34 -59.27
C LYS A 577 -37.63 -22.38 -59.70
N LEU A 578 -37.24 -22.36 -60.98
CA LEU A 578 -36.20 -23.22 -61.56
C LEU A 578 -34.76 -22.97 -61.04
N LEU A 579 -34.50 -21.85 -60.37
CA LEU A 579 -33.20 -21.54 -59.74
C LEU A 579 -33.12 -22.04 -58.30
N ASN A 580 -34.24 -22.03 -57.56
CA ASN A 580 -34.29 -22.60 -56.22
C ASN A 580 -34.12 -24.13 -56.25
N ASP A 581 -34.51 -24.80 -57.33
CA ASP A 581 -34.36 -26.26 -57.50
C ASP A 581 -32.94 -26.69 -57.93
N ARG A 582 -32.02 -25.75 -58.20
CA ARG A 582 -30.68 -26.02 -58.78
C ARG A 582 -29.51 -25.99 -57.77
N PHE A 583 -29.73 -25.57 -56.52
CA PHE A 583 -28.69 -25.47 -55.51
C PHE A 583 -29.04 -26.32 -54.30
N ASP A 584 -28.15 -27.24 -53.90
CA ASP A 584 -28.33 -28.04 -52.69
C ASP A 584 -27.98 -27.19 -51.46
N TYR A 585 -28.96 -26.39 -51.03
CA TYR A 585 -28.87 -25.56 -49.83
C TYR A 585 -28.59 -26.37 -48.57
N GLN A 586 -28.97 -27.64 -48.55
CA GLN A 586 -28.73 -28.52 -47.42
C GLN A 586 -27.25 -28.86 -47.34
N GLU A 587 -26.63 -29.25 -48.46
CA GLU A 587 -25.19 -29.53 -48.52
C GLU A 587 -24.34 -28.30 -48.16
N TYR A 588 -24.69 -27.10 -48.66
CA TYR A 588 -23.99 -25.85 -48.28
C TYR A 588 -24.04 -25.58 -46.78
N ASN A 589 -25.24 -25.68 -46.17
CA ASN A 589 -25.42 -25.41 -44.75
C ASN A 589 -24.68 -26.43 -43.88
N ASP A 590 -24.72 -27.72 -44.26
CA ASP A 590 -24.05 -28.78 -43.52
C ASP A 590 -22.53 -28.61 -43.54
N LYS A 591 -21.93 -28.22 -44.69
CA LYS A 591 -20.49 -27.96 -44.81
C LYS A 591 -20.07 -26.65 -44.12
N ASN A 592 -20.90 -25.61 -44.17
CA ASN A 592 -20.67 -24.35 -43.43
C ASN A 592 -20.67 -24.58 -41.91
N ASN A 593 -21.64 -25.34 -41.43
CA ASN A 593 -21.75 -25.69 -40.01
C ASN A 593 -20.58 -26.56 -39.57
N ALA A 594 -20.15 -27.53 -40.38
CA ALA A 594 -18.96 -28.32 -40.12
C ALA A 594 -17.69 -27.46 -40.04
N TYR A 595 -17.49 -26.51 -40.95
CA TYR A 595 -16.38 -25.55 -40.90
C TYR A 595 -16.41 -24.69 -39.62
N LYS A 596 -17.58 -24.13 -39.28
CA LYS A 596 -17.77 -23.31 -38.06
C LYS A 596 -17.52 -24.09 -36.77
N GLU A 597 -17.91 -25.36 -36.73
CA GLU A 597 -17.69 -26.22 -35.56
C GLU A 597 -16.19 -26.51 -35.37
N VAL A 598 -15.50 -26.91 -36.44
CA VAL A 598 -14.05 -27.20 -36.42
C VAL A 598 -13.25 -25.94 -36.03
N LYS A 599 -13.67 -24.75 -36.49
CA LYS A 599 -13.07 -23.46 -36.12
C LYS A 599 -13.33 -23.08 -34.66
N ARG A 600 -14.50 -23.35 -34.12
CA ARG A 600 -14.81 -23.13 -32.69
C ARG A 600 -13.94 -24.01 -31.79
N GLU A 601 -13.73 -25.26 -32.16
CA GLU A 601 -12.83 -26.16 -31.42
C GLU A 601 -11.36 -25.71 -31.47
N LEU A 602 -10.90 -25.14 -32.59
CA LEU A 602 -9.55 -24.56 -32.67
C LEU A 602 -9.35 -23.43 -31.65
N VAL A 603 -10.30 -22.50 -31.57
CA VAL A 603 -10.23 -21.37 -30.62
C VAL A 603 -10.18 -21.85 -29.17
N LYS A 604 -10.93 -22.91 -28.82
CA LYS A 604 -10.89 -23.51 -27.47
C LYS A 604 -9.50 -24.09 -27.16
N LEU A 605 -8.86 -24.75 -28.12
CA LEU A 605 -7.53 -25.34 -27.94
C LEU A 605 -6.43 -24.27 -27.84
N GLU A 606 -6.50 -23.21 -28.65
CA GLU A 606 -5.58 -22.06 -28.56
C GLU A 606 -5.69 -21.33 -27.21
N HIS A 607 -6.92 -21.21 -26.68
CA HIS A 607 -7.14 -20.67 -25.34
C HIS A 607 -6.53 -21.56 -24.24
N LYS A 608 -6.74 -22.89 -24.30
CA LYS A 608 -6.11 -23.84 -23.38
C LYS A 608 -4.58 -23.77 -23.44
N GLN A 609 -4.00 -23.63 -24.63
CA GLN A 609 -2.56 -23.45 -24.81
C GLN A 609 -2.04 -22.21 -24.06
N ASN A 610 -2.75 -21.08 -24.13
CA ASN A 610 -2.38 -19.85 -23.45
C ASN A 610 -2.46 -19.98 -21.93
N ILE A 611 -3.48 -20.67 -21.40
CA ILE A 611 -3.61 -20.95 -19.95
C ILE A 611 -2.41 -21.76 -19.47
N ILE A 612 -2.09 -22.86 -20.15
CA ILE A 612 -0.96 -23.73 -19.77
C ILE A 612 0.38 -22.97 -19.84
N GLN A 613 0.55 -22.08 -20.83
CA GLN A 613 1.74 -21.24 -20.95
C GLN A 613 1.87 -20.24 -19.79
N ASN A 614 0.76 -19.66 -19.33
CA ASN A 614 0.76 -18.75 -18.17
C ASN A 614 1.03 -19.49 -16.85
N SER A 615 0.45 -20.67 -16.67
CA SER A 615 0.74 -21.54 -15.52
C SER A 615 2.24 -21.88 -15.45
N LEU A 616 2.87 -22.14 -16.60
CA LEU A 616 4.30 -22.40 -16.66
C LEU A 616 5.13 -21.19 -16.19
N ASN A 617 4.78 -19.98 -16.63
CA ASN A 617 5.47 -18.75 -16.21
C ASN A 617 5.33 -18.51 -14.70
N ASN A 618 4.15 -18.79 -14.13
CA ASN A 618 3.92 -18.65 -12.69
C ASN A 618 4.73 -19.66 -11.86
N LEU A 619 4.81 -20.91 -12.33
CA LEU A 619 5.63 -21.94 -11.69
C LEU A 619 7.12 -21.59 -11.76
N ASP A 620 7.61 -21.02 -12.87
CA ASP A 620 8.99 -20.54 -13.01
C ASP A 620 9.30 -19.39 -12.03
N ASN A 621 8.35 -18.47 -11.82
CA ASN A 621 8.47 -17.40 -10.82
C ASN A 621 8.49 -17.95 -9.39
N ARG A 622 7.61 -18.91 -9.07
CA ARG A 622 7.58 -19.58 -7.75
C ARG A 622 8.88 -20.33 -7.48
N LEU A 623 9.41 -21.04 -8.48
CA LEU A 623 10.70 -21.72 -8.38
C LEU A 623 11.84 -20.73 -8.11
N SER A 624 11.83 -19.57 -8.77
CA SER A 624 12.84 -18.53 -8.57
C SER A 624 12.81 -17.95 -7.15
N ASN A 625 11.61 -17.74 -6.60
CA ASN A 625 11.44 -17.26 -5.22
C ASN A 625 11.89 -18.30 -4.18
N LEU A 626 11.52 -19.58 -4.36
CA LEU A 626 11.93 -20.65 -3.45
C LEU A 626 13.45 -20.85 -3.46
N LYS A 627 14.09 -20.75 -4.63
CA LYS A 627 15.56 -20.77 -4.73
C LYS A 627 16.19 -19.60 -3.97
N ARG A 628 15.61 -18.41 -4.05
CA ARG A 628 16.10 -17.24 -3.30
C ARG A 628 15.99 -17.47 -1.80
N GLN A 629 14.84 -17.95 -1.32
CA GLN A 629 14.64 -18.27 0.10
C GLN A 629 15.61 -19.35 0.60
N LEU A 630 15.87 -20.38 -0.21
CA LEU A 630 16.86 -21.39 0.13
C LEU A 630 18.25 -20.79 0.28
N THR A 631 18.67 -19.95 -0.66
CA THR A 631 19.95 -19.23 -0.58
C THR A 631 20.02 -18.31 0.64
N ASP A 632 18.95 -17.58 0.95
CA ASP A 632 18.90 -16.70 2.12
C ASP A 632 19.06 -17.48 3.43
N ILE A 633 18.47 -18.68 3.54
CA ILE A 633 18.56 -19.54 4.72
C ILE A 633 19.90 -20.27 4.79
N GLU A 634 20.43 -20.75 3.67
CA GLU A 634 21.78 -21.37 3.61
C GLU A 634 22.85 -20.34 4.02
N ASN A 635 22.74 -19.09 3.57
CA ASN A 635 23.61 -17.99 4.00
C ASN A 635 23.48 -17.66 5.49
N GLN A 636 22.28 -17.78 6.08
CA GLN A 636 22.06 -17.61 7.52
C GLN A 636 22.62 -18.79 8.32
N THR A 637 22.50 -20.01 7.82
CA THR A 637 22.95 -21.23 8.49
C THR A 637 24.48 -21.30 8.52
N ASP A 638 25.15 -20.92 7.42
CA ASP A 638 26.62 -20.87 7.35
C ASP A 638 27.21 -19.82 8.31
N SER A 639 26.46 -18.77 8.65
CA SER A 639 26.86 -17.79 9.68
C SER A 639 26.73 -18.27 11.13
N SER A 640 26.10 -19.44 11.37
CA SER A 640 25.79 -19.97 12.71
C SER A 640 26.64 -21.19 13.13
N ASN A 641 27.50 -21.71 12.25
CA ASN A 641 28.27 -22.96 12.46
C ASN A 641 29.76 -22.76 12.86
N SER A 642 30.11 -21.69 13.57
CA SER A 642 31.42 -21.60 14.24
C SER A 642 31.43 -22.40 15.57
N PRO A 643 32.46 -23.22 15.85
CA PRO A 643 32.41 -24.24 16.89
C PRO A 643 32.53 -23.69 18.31
N VAL A 644 31.53 -23.95 19.16
CA VAL A 644 31.61 -23.72 20.62
C VAL A 644 32.11 -24.99 21.33
N ASN A 645 33.19 -24.81 22.07
CA ASN A 645 33.88 -25.82 22.87
C ASN A 645 32.99 -26.25 24.06
N LYS A 646 32.61 -27.53 24.11
CA LYS A 646 31.82 -28.14 25.20
C LYS A 646 32.69 -28.37 26.43
N LYS A 647 32.30 -27.83 27.60
CA LYS A 647 32.45 -28.55 28.88
C LYS A 647 31.48 -28.07 29.97
N ASN A 648 30.93 -29.09 30.64
CA ASN A 648 30.21 -29.13 31.92
C ASN A 648 28.69 -28.91 31.94
N LYS A 649 28.01 -30.07 31.85
CA LYS A 649 26.76 -30.38 32.58
C LYS A 649 27.06 -30.52 34.06
N ASP A 650 26.30 -29.83 34.89
CA ASP A 650 25.63 -30.34 36.11
C ASP A 650 25.24 -29.15 36.99
N GLN A 651 23.93 -28.87 37.14
CA GLN A 651 23.33 -28.49 38.43
C GLN A 651 21.81 -28.42 38.37
N LYS A 652 21.20 -28.94 39.44
CA LYS A 652 19.77 -29.11 39.71
C LYS A 652 19.06 -27.77 39.95
N PHE A 653 17.81 -27.68 39.52
CA PHE A 653 16.86 -26.64 39.90
C PHE A 653 16.51 -26.70 41.40
N PRO A 654 16.34 -25.55 42.07
CA PRO A 654 15.49 -25.44 43.24
C PRO A 654 14.16 -24.74 42.93
N VAL A 655 13.17 -25.19 43.69
CA VAL A 655 11.76 -24.82 43.77
C VAL A 655 11.59 -23.42 44.39
N PHE A 656 10.67 -22.60 43.86
CA PHE A 656 10.24 -21.33 44.47
C PHE A 656 9.12 -21.56 45.53
N PRO A 657 9.17 -20.91 46.70
CA PRO A 657 8.04 -20.83 47.61
C PRO A 657 7.20 -19.54 47.43
N ASN A 658 5.94 -19.67 47.83
CA ASN A 658 4.82 -18.72 47.73
C ASN A 658 4.80 -17.63 48.85
N PRO A 659 3.84 -16.67 48.84
CA PRO A 659 3.96 -15.31 49.40
C PRO A 659 3.21 -15.06 50.72
N ILE A 660 3.63 -14.04 51.48
CA ILE A 660 3.07 -13.53 52.76
C ILE A 660 3.52 -12.04 52.87
N GLU A 661 2.81 -10.99 53.33
CA GLU A 661 1.46 -10.75 53.87
C GLU A 661 1.11 -9.23 53.87
N LYS A 662 -0.17 -8.97 54.17
CA LYS A 662 -0.97 -7.75 54.39
C LYS A 662 -0.35 -6.59 55.22
N PRO A 663 -1.03 -5.43 55.21
CA PRO A 663 -1.46 -4.83 56.48
C PRO A 663 -2.98 -4.61 56.59
N LYS A 664 -3.48 -4.73 57.82
CA LYS A 664 -4.87 -4.57 58.26
C LYS A 664 -5.17 -3.13 58.72
N ASN A 665 -6.45 -2.79 58.59
CA ASN A 665 -7.20 -1.62 59.08
C ASN A 665 -6.88 -1.12 60.49
N ASP A 666 -7.14 0.18 60.71
CA ASP A 666 -7.98 0.62 61.82
C ASP A 666 -8.85 1.87 61.50
N ASN A 667 -10.13 1.72 61.86
CA ASN A 667 -11.31 2.59 62.08
C ASN A 667 -11.17 4.14 62.11
N GLY A 668 -12.17 4.97 61.80
CA GLY A 668 -13.60 4.78 61.52
C GLY A 668 -14.40 6.11 61.56
N LEU A 669 -15.72 6.02 61.25
CA LEU A 669 -16.83 7.00 61.48
C LEU A 669 -16.86 8.26 60.57
N GLY A 670 -17.95 8.69 59.91
CA GLY A 670 -19.34 8.23 59.83
C GLY A 670 -20.19 9.13 58.91
N ASN A 671 -21.32 8.57 58.44
CA ASN A 671 -22.59 9.15 57.97
C ASN A 671 -22.70 10.55 57.32
N GLY A 672 -23.35 10.60 56.14
CA GLY A 672 -24.68 11.22 56.03
C GLY A 672 -24.90 12.37 55.02
N ASN A 673 -25.75 12.10 54.01
CA ASN A 673 -26.73 12.98 53.35
C ASN A 673 -26.32 14.05 52.30
N GLN A 674 -26.84 13.85 51.07
CA GLN A 674 -27.38 14.89 50.17
C GLN A 674 -28.72 15.48 50.72
N PRO A 675 -29.39 16.48 50.10
CA PRO A 675 -29.02 17.51 49.10
C PRO A 675 -29.47 18.95 49.51
N GLY A 676 -29.15 20.00 48.73
CA GLY A 676 -29.88 21.28 48.87
C GLY A 676 -29.25 22.55 48.29
N ASN A 677 -29.90 23.08 47.26
CA ASN A 677 -29.76 24.37 46.60
C ASN A 677 -29.85 25.60 47.55
N THR A 678 -29.08 26.67 47.30
CA THR A 678 -29.50 28.11 47.40
C THR A 678 -28.33 29.08 47.08
N ASN A 679 -28.56 30.01 46.15
CA ASN A 679 -27.88 31.33 46.00
C ASN A 679 -28.14 32.21 47.27
N PRO A 680 -27.53 33.40 47.56
CA PRO A 680 -26.76 34.35 46.72
C PRO A 680 -25.59 35.14 47.41
N GLY A 681 -24.83 35.95 46.64
CA GLY A 681 -24.40 37.31 47.07
C GLY A 681 -23.02 37.56 47.74
N GLY A 682 -22.37 38.65 47.32
CA GLY A 682 -21.19 39.32 47.93
C GLY A 682 -19.97 39.31 46.99
N ASN A 683 -19.55 40.37 46.27
CA ASN A 683 -19.46 41.82 46.49
C ASN A 683 -18.50 42.27 47.61
N ASN A 684 -17.27 42.68 47.24
CA ASN A 684 -16.66 44.00 47.53
C ASN A 684 -15.23 44.09 46.96
N GLN A 685 -14.97 45.04 46.04
CA GLN A 685 -14.31 46.36 46.23
C GLN A 685 -12.77 46.28 46.29
N GLY A 686 -11.97 47.16 45.68
CA GLY A 686 -12.09 48.36 44.84
C GLY A 686 -10.75 48.48 44.06
N ASP A 687 -10.48 49.40 43.15
CA ASP A 687 -10.66 50.85 43.26
C ASP A 687 -10.40 51.56 41.90
N ASN A 688 -11.19 52.61 41.64
CA ASN A 688 -11.07 53.81 40.76
C ASN A 688 -10.35 53.75 39.39
N GLY A 689 -10.90 54.21 38.25
CA GLY A 689 -11.74 55.41 37.95
C GLY A 689 -10.84 56.55 37.39
N ASN A 690 -11.15 57.39 36.39
CA ASN A 690 -12.31 57.66 35.54
C ASN A 690 -11.93 58.80 34.52
N THR A 691 -12.76 59.00 33.47
CA THR A 691 -13.04 60.27 32.71
C THR A 691 -11.92 60.98 31.90
N ARG A 692 -12.14 61.75 30.82
CA ARG A 692 -13.12 61.99 29.74
C ARG A 692 -12.50 63.11 28.86
N GLU A 693 -12.80 63.11 27.56
CA GLU A 693 -12.92 64.26 26.61
C GLU A 693 -11.73 65.19 26.21
N ASN A 694 -11.69 65.38 24.87
CA ASN A 694 -11.34 66.56 24.05
C ASN A 694 -9.92 67.16 24.09
N SER A 695 -9.24 67.17 22.93
CA SER A 695 -9.18 68.33 22.00
C SER A 695 -8.03 68.21 20.96
N HIS A 696 -8.31 68.74 19.76
CA HIS A 696 -7.36 69.03 18.67
C HIS A 696 -6.22 69.98 19.09
N PRO A 697 -5.15 70.09 18.28
CA PRO A 697 -4.99 71.33 17.54
C PRO A 697 -4.66 71.16 16.05
N GLU A 698 -5.10 72.16 15.31
CA GLU A 698 -4.94 72.42 13.87
C GLU A 698 -3.52 72.81 13.45
N ASN A 699 -3.17 72.45 12.20
CA ASN A 699 -2.68 73.32 11.10
C ASN A 699 -2.11 72.37 10.04
N GLY A 700 -2.54 72.31 8.78
CA GLY A 700 -3.17 73.31 7.92
C GLY A 700 -2.27 73.44 6.68
N ASN A 701 -2.67 72.88 5.52
CA ASN A 701 -2.92 73.70 4.33
C ASN A 701 -3.54 72.90 3.16
N GLN A 702 -4.40 73.63 2.44
CA GLN A 702 -5.14 73.33 1.21
C GLN A 702 -4.18 72.96 0.05
N GLY A 703 -4.52 72.26 -1.02
CA GLY A 703 -5.68 72.17 -1.91
C GLY A 703 -5.29 71.17 -3.04
N GLY A 704 -6.17 70.46 -3.74
CA GLY A 704 -7.15 71.01 -4.68
C GLY A 704 -6.62 70.98 -6.12
N SER A 705 -7.16 70.06 -6.94
CA SER A 705 -7.38 70.18 -8.41
C SER A 705 -6.45 69.47 -9.42
N SER A 706 -7.15 68.87 -10.41
CA SER A 706 -6.90 68.75 -11.87
C SER A 706 -5.81 67.84 -12.45
N ASN A 707 -6.26 66.73 -13.03
CA ASN A 707 -6.35 66.42 -14.49
C ASN A 707 -5.36 67.07 -15.50
N MET A 708 -4.96 66.24 -16.50
CA MET A 708 -4.11 66.50 -17.69
C MET A 708 -2.62 66.75 -17.39
N GLY A 709 -1.62 66.28 -18.14
CA GLY A 709 -1.55 65.69 -19.48
C GLY A 709 -0.24 66.15 -20.14
N SER A 710 0.47 65.22 -20.79
CA SER A 710 1.40 65.43 -21.93
C SER A 710 2.86 65.88 -21.73
N SER A 711 3.75 65.03 -22.27
CA SER A 711 4.96 65.32 -23.11
C SER A 711 6.16 66.04 -22.48
N ASN A 712 7.44 65.80 -22.83
CA ASN A 712 8.02 65.22 -24.03
C ASN A 712 9.50 64.81 -23.84
N GLN A 713 9.91 63.77 -24.59
CA GLN A 713 11.18 63.59 -25.33
C GLN A 713 12.57 63.50 -24.65
N GLY A 714 13.28 62.42 -25.01
CA GLY A 714 14.70 62.52 -25.40
C GLY A 714 15.55 61.23 -25.38
N GLY A 715 15.55 60.45 -26.49
CA GLY A 715 16.60 59.49 -26.91
C GLY A 715 16.47 58.06 -26.34
N GLY A 716 16.39 56.96 -27.10
CA GLY A 716 16.76 56.67 -28.48
C GLY A 716 17.85 55.59 -28.50
N GLU A 717 17.49 54.31 -28.66
CA GLU A 717 18.20 53.30 -29.49
C GLU A 717 17.63 51.87 -29.34
N ASN A 718 17.07 51.37 -30.44
CA ASN A 718 17.01 50.00 -30.97
C ASN A 718 17.20 48.79 -30.03
N ASN A 719 16.10 48.07 -29.75
CA ASN A 719 16.15 46.60 -29.77
C ASN A 719 14.79 45.98 -30.13
N ARG A 720 14.76 45.25 -31.26
CA ARG A 720 13.63 44.44 -31.71
C ARG A 720 13.51 43.21 -30.82
N GLY A 721 12.63 43.26 -29.81
CA GLY A 721 12.15 42.08 -29.09
C GLY A 721 10.74 41.73 -29.55
N THR A 722 10.59 40.66 -30.33
CA THR A 722 9.30 40.06 -30.65
C THR A 722 8.64 39.55 -29.37
N ASN A 723 7.59 40.23 -28.89
CA ASN A 723 6.73 39.67 -27.86
C ASN A 723 6.11 38.36 -28.39
N PRO A 724 6.22 37.23 -27.67
CA PRO A 724 5.52 36.02 -28.04
C PRO A 724 4.01 36.31 -28.06
N PRO A 725 3.25 35.75 -29.02
CA PRO A 725 1.81 35.96 -29.09
C PRO A 725 1.19 35.55 -27.75
N GLN A 726 0.37 36.43 -27.17
CA GLN A 726 -0.37 36.07 -25.98
C GLN A 726 -1.18 34.80 -26.28
N PRO A 727 -1.10 33.77 -25.42
CA PRO A 727 -1.85 32.55 -25.62
C PRO A 727 -3.35 32.89 -25.75
N PRO A 728 -4.08 32.19 -26.62
CA PRO A 728 -5.51 32.45 -26.81
C PRO A 728 -6.22 32.36 -25.47
N VAL A 729 -6.98 33.40 -25.14
CA VAL A 729 -7.84 33.45 -23.95
C VAL A 729 -8.81 32.28 -24.06
N ILE A 730 -8.64 31.29 -23.16
CA ILE A 730 -9.49 30.09 -23.11
C ILE A 730 -10.94 30.54 -22.85
N PRO A 731 -11.92 30.06 -23.63
CA PRO A 731 -13.33 30.41 -23.43
C PRO A 731 -13.82 30.12 -21.99
N PRO A 732 -14.69 30.95 -21.39
CA PRO A 732 -15.05 30.91 -19.98
C PRO A 732 -15.99 29.74 -19.58
N PHE A 733 -15.97 28.61 -20.28
CA PHE A 733 -16.75 27.42 -19.92
C PHE A 733 -16.21 26.68 -18.68
N PHE A 734 -15.05 27.08 -18.14
CA PHE A 734 -14.45 26.50 -16.92
C PHE A 734 -14.58 27.37 -15.66
N ASN A 735 -15.21 28.56 -15.73
CA ASN A 735 -15.47 29.36 -14.53
C ASN A 735 -16.74 28.87 -13.81
N GLN A 736 -16.72 27.62 -13.34
CA GLN A 736 -17.65 27.23 -12.29
C GLN A 736 -17.41 28.15 -11.10
N ASN A 737 -18.48 28.80 -10.62
CA ASN A 737 -18.38 29.69 -9.48
C ASN A 737 -18.23 28.84 -8.19
N TYR A 738 -16.99 28.44 -7.91
CA TYR A 738 -16.64 27.63 -6.74
C TYR A 738 -17.01 28.32 -5.42
N THR A 739 -17.15 29.65 -5.38
CA THR A 739 -17.49 30.34 -4.13
C THR A 739 -18.91 30.01 -3.68
N LYS A 740 -19.89 29.95 -4.60
CA LYS A 740 -21.28 29.59 -4.28
C LYS A 740 -21.41 28.16 -3.73
N GLN A 741 -20.63 27.23 -4.25
CA GLN A 741 -20.62 25.83 -3.80
C GLN A 741 -19.96 25.65 -2.42
N ASN A 742 -19.15 26.63 -2.02
CA ASN A 742 -18.39 26.67 -0.76
C ASN A 742 -18.87 27.84 0.12
N SER A 743 -20.16 28.14 0.08
CA SER A 743 -20.79 29.14 0.94
C SER A 743 -22.12 28.62 1.44
N TYR A 744 -22.42 28.90 2.70
CA TYR A 744 -23.75 28.69 3.22
C TYR A 744 -24.73 29.71 2.60
N PRO A 745 -26.02 29.36 2.48
CA PRO A 745 -27.05 30.30 2.04
C PRO A 745 -27.28 31.41 3.10
N ASP A 746 -27.85 32.55 2.70
CA ASP A 746 -28.04 33.73 3.55
C ASP A 746 -28.84 33.44 4.84
N TYR A 747 -29.73 32.45 4.81
CA TYR A 747 -30.52 32.05 5.97
C TYR A 747 -29.75 31.22 7.00
N ILE A 748 -28.45 30.96 6.81
CA ILE A 748 -27.60 30.26 7.78
C ILE A 748 -27.59 30.92 9.16
N SER A 749 -27.81 32.25 9.20
CA SER A 749 -27.90 33.04 10.43
C SER A 749 -28.99 32.55 11.39
N ARG A 750 -30.00 31.83 10.89
CA ARG A 750 -31.04 31.15 11.69
C ARG A 750 -30.47 30.07 12.60
N TYR A 751 -29.31 29.52 12.26
CA TYR A 751 -28.68 28.40 12.95
C TYR A 751 -27.44 28.82 13.76
N ASN A 752 -27.13 30.12 13.86
CA ASN A 752 -25.91 30.60 14.52
C ASN A 752 -25.80 30.13 15.99
N SER A 753 -26.92 30.01 16.71
CA SER A 753 -26.92 29.52 18.10
C SER A 753 -26.91 27.98 18.22
N LYS A 754 -26.85 27.27 17.09
CA LYS A 754 -26.93 25.81 17.00
C LYS A 754 -25.60 25.17 16.56
N PHE A 755 -24.60 25.97 16.21
CA PHE A 755 -23.25 25.47 15.95
C PHE A 755 -22.71 24.78 17.20
N VAL A 756 -22.13 23.59 17.00
CA VAL A 756 -21.45 22.84 18.05
C VAL A 756 -19.95 22.99 17.84
N SER A 757 -19.21 23.20 18.93
CA SER A 757 -17.76 23.36 18.83
C SER A 757 -17.09 22.07 18.32
N ALA A 758 -15.99 22.22 17.57
CA ALA A 758 -15.23 21.08 17.07
C ALA A 758 -14.75 20.16 18.21
N GLU A 759 -14.32 20.74 19.35
CA GLU A 759 -13.90 19.99 20.54
C GLU A 759 -15.03 19.11 21.08
N THR A 760 -16.24 19.67 21.20
CA THR A 760 -17.44 18.93 21.64
C THR A 760 -17.80 17.81 20.68
N ILE A 761 -17.74 18.06 19.37
CA ILE A 761 -18.03 17.03 18.36
C ILE A 761 -16.98 15.91 18.42
N TYR A 762 -15.69 16.23 18.43
CA TYR A 762 -14.65 15.19 18.49
C TYR A 762 -14.65 14.41 19.81
N GLN A 763 -14.98 15.07 20.93
CA GLN A 763 -15.21 14.38 22.20
C GLN A 763 -16.38 13.39 22.10
N GLU A 764 -17.50 13.81 21.51
CA GLU A 764 -18.67 12.93 21.32
C GLU A 764 -18.34 11.75 20.37
N ILE A 765 -17.61 12.01 19.28
CA ILE A 765 -17.11 10.95 18.38
C ILE A 765 -16.22 10.00 19.18
N TYR A 766 -15.23 10.50 19.92
CA TYR A 766 -14.34 9.68 20.73
C TYR A 766 -15.11 8.82 21.73
N ASP A 767 -16.06 9.41 22.45
CA ASP A 767 -16.82 8.74 23.51
C ASP A 767 -17.61 7.54 22.99
N ARG A 768 -18.20 7.64 21.79
CA ARG A 768 -19.00 6.56 21.21
C ARG A 768 -18.29 5.65 20.21
N THR A 769 -17.03 5.94 19.86
CA THR A 769 -16.27 5.18 18.84
C THR A 769 -15.25 4.23 19.48
N PHE A 770 -15.08 3.07 18.85
CA PHE A 770 -14.21 1.98 19.26
C PHE A 770 -13.39 1.47 18.07
N SER A 771 -12.17 1.00 18.35
CA SER A 771 -11.49 0.08 17.44
C SER A 771 -12.13 -1.30 17.56
N LEU A 772 -12.38 -1.96 16.43
CA LEU A 772 -13.04 -3.27 16.40
C LEU A 772 -12.06 -4.38 16.05
N GLN A 773 -12.20 -5.52 16.74
CA GLN A 773 -11.68 -6.80 16.28
C GLN A 773 -12.84 -7.78 16.19
N LEU A 774 -13.09 -8.28 14.98
CA LEU A 774 -14.24 -9.10 14.60
C LEU A 774 -13.74 -10.37 13.90
N PRO A 775 -13.13 -11.30 14.65
CA PRO A 775 -12.63 -12.54 14.11
C PRO A 775 -13.74 -13.46 13.63
N THR A 776 -13.43 -14.26 12.62
CA THR A 776 -14.35 -15.20 11.99
C THR A 776 -13.87 -16.62 12.20
N ARG A 777 -14.78 -17.51 12.59
CA ARG A 777 -14.54 -18.95 12.65
C ARG A 777 -14.79 -19.55 11.27
N LEU A 778 -13.77 -20.22 10.75
CA LEU A 778 -13.84 -20.83 9.43
C LEU A 778 -14.60 -22.16 9.48
N ASN A 779 -15.49 -22.37 8.52
CA ASN A 779 -16.23 -23.62 8.34
C ASN A 779 -15.49 -24.58 7.39
N ASP A 780 -14.23 -24.86 7.73
CA ASP A 780 -13.40 -25.82 7.00
C ASP A 780 -13.24 -27.10 7.85
N PRO A 781 -13.73 -28.26 7.37
CA PRO A 781 -13.62 -29.52 8.10
C PRO A 781 -12.17 -30.00 8.28
N THR A 782 -11.22 -29.49 7.47
CA THR A 782 -9.79 -29.80 7.58
C THR A 782 -9.04 -28.89 8.57
N LEU A 783 -9.63 -27.74 8.92
CA LEU A 783 -9.05 -26.71 9.79
C LEU A 783 -9.97 -26.42 11.00
N SER A 784 -10.72 -27.42 11.49
CA SER A 784 -11.74 -27.22 12.53
C SER A 784 -11.24 -26.35 13.70
N ASN A 785 -11.93 -25.22 13.95
CA ASN A 785 -11.60 -24.16 14.92
C ASN A 785 -10.52 -23.14 14.52
N ASP A 786 -10.14 -23.05 13.25
CA ASP A 786 -9.28 -21.98 12.79
C ASP A 786 -10.02 -20.63 12.78
N ILE A 787 -9.29 -19.58 13.16
CA ILE A 787 -9.83 -18.24 13.35
C ILE A 787 -9.14 -17.30 12.37
N LEU A 788 -9.93 -16.71 11.49
CA LEU A 788 -9.49 -15.61 10.65
C LEU A 788 -9.60 -14.31 11.45
N SER A 789 -8.46 -13.80 11.90
CA SER A 789 -8.39 -12.52 12.61
C SER A 789 -8.58 -11.35 11.63
N ASN A 790 -9.60 -10.53 11.88
CA ASN A 790 -9.59 -9.14 11.42
C ASN A 790 -8.99 -8.29 12.57
N ASN A 791 -7.97 -7.49 12.28
CA ASN A 791 -7.29 -6.66 13.28
C ASN A 791 -7.39 -5.16 12.95
N GLN A 792 -8.36 -4.80 12.10
CA GLN A 792 -8.47 -3.47 11.53
C GLN A 792 -9.93 -3.09 11.28
N GLY A 793 -10.35 -1.97 11.88
CA GLY A 793 -11.68 -1.41 11.69
C GLY A 793 -12.04 -0.42 12.80
N THR A 794 -12.93 0.51 12.46
CA THR A 794 -13.55 1.44 13.40
C THR A 794 -15.05 1.16 13.43
N GLY A 795 -15.67 1.26 14.60
CA GLY A 795 -17.11 1.27 14.72
C GLY A 795 -17.57 2.11 15.89
N TRP A 796 -18.85 2.41 15.95
CA TRP A 796 -19.38 3.35 16.93
C TRP A 796 -20.79 2.96 17.36
N LEU A 797 -21.16 3.31 18.59
CA LEU A 797 -22.49 3.04 19.13
C LEU A 797 -23.52 3.91 18.41
N LEU A 798 -24.30 3.30 17.52
CA LEU A 798 -25.41 3.93 16.79
C LEU A 798 -26.62 4.09 17.70
N ASP A 799 -26.98 3.01 18.37
CA ASP A 799 -28.17 2.87 19.19
C ASP A 799 -27.90 1.89 20.34
N TYR A 800 -28.78 1.84 21.33
CA TYR A 800 -28.74 0.84 22.37
C TYR A 800 -30.14 0.53 22.90
N HIS A 801 -30.27 -0.65 23.51
CA HIS A 801 -31.40 -1.01 24.35
C HIS A 801 -30.89 -1.29 25.77
N ARG A 802 -31.51 -0.69 26.77
CA ARG A 802 -31.22 -0.96 28.19
C ARG A 802 -32.28 -1.91 28.73
N TYR A 803 -31.84 -3.06 29.23
CA TYR A 803 -32.75 -4.06 29.80
C TYR A 803 -33.34 -3.56 31.12
N THR A 804 -34.65 -3.76 31.29
CA THR A 804 -35.44 -3.26 32.41
C THR A 804 -34.85 -3.64 33.78
N ASN A 805 -34.65 -2.67 34.66
CA ASN A 805 -34.11 -2.85 36.04
C ASN A 805 -32.72 -3.53 36.11
N THR A 806 -31.87 -3.35 35.10
CA THR A 806 -30.50 -3.90 35.08
C THR A 806 -29.45 -2.87 34.63
N ASN A 807 -28.17 -3.24 34.80
CA ASN A 807 -27.02 -2.59 34.16
C ASN A 807 -26.58 -3.33 32.88
N LYS A 808 -27.50 -4.10 32.29
CA LYS A 808 -27.28 -4.82 31.04
C LYS A 808 -27.77 -3.98 29.85
N TYR A 809 -26.99 -3.98 28.78
CA TYR A 809 -27.28 -3.24 27.55
C TYR A 809 -27.13 -4.17 26.35
N LYS A 810 -28.02 -4.05 25.36
CA LYS A 810 -27.74 -4.47 23.99
C LYS A 810 -27.19 -3.26 23.24
N LEU A 811 -26.01 -3.41 22.67
CA LEU A 811 -25.32 -2.35 21.93
C LEU A 811 -25.48 -2.59 20.44
N PHE A 812 -25.83 -1.55 19.68
CA PHE A 812 -25.88 -1.60 18.22
C PHE A 812 -24.73 -0.77 17.65
N ILE A 813 -23.68 -1.45 17.19
CA ILE A 813 -22.43 -0.85 16.72
C ILE A 813 -22.46 -0.75 15.20
N ALA A 814 -22.43 0.48 14.68
CA ALA A 814 -22.32 0.76 13.25
C ALA A 814 -20.87 0.71 12.77
N THR A 815 -20.65 0.18 11.58
CA THR A 815 -19.36 0.15 10.87
C THR A 815 -19.58 -0.01 9.35
N ASN A 816 -18.51 -0.12 8.56
CA ASN A 816 -18.59 -0.42 7.13
C ASN A 816 -18.81 -1.92 6.89
N LEU A 817 -19.44 -2.29 5.76
CA LEU A 817 -19.60 -3.70 5.39
C LEU A 817 -18.27 -4.37 5.05
N HIS A 818 -17.31 -3.64 4.47
CA HIS A 818 -15.99 -4.23 4.21
C HIS A 818 -15.21 -4.53 5.50
N VAL A 819 -15.47 -3.82 6.60
CA VAL A 819 -14.95 -4.18 7.94
C VAL A 819 -15.61 -5.48 8.43
N LEU A 820 -16.86 -5.72 8.04
CA LEU A 820 -17.63 -6.94 8.26
C LEU A 820 -17.43 -8.00 7.14
N GLY A 821 -16.45 -7.82 6.24
CA GLY A 821 -16.36 -8.61 5.01
C GLY A 821 -16.23 -10.11 5.25
N ASN A 822 -15.47 -10.50 6.29
CA ASN A 822 -15.37 -11.88 6.76
C ASN A 822 -16.34 -12.20 7.91
N PHE A 823 -17.02 -11.20 8.47
CA PHE A 823 -17.93 -11.37 9.60
C PHE A 823 -19.26 -11.94 9.12
N SER A 824 -19.32 -13.26 9.01
CA SER A 824 -20.54 -14.00 8.66
C SER A 824 -21.58 -13.84 9.75
N ASN A 825 -22.87 -14.06 9.44
CA ASN A 825 -23.93 -13.75 10.39
C ASN A 825 -24.34 -14.96 11.25
N ALA A 826 -24.56 -14.76 12.55
CA ALA A 826 -25.04 -15.77 13.50
C ALA A 826 -26.57 -15.77 13.72
N ASN A 827 -27.34 -15.08 12.87
CA ASN A 827 -28.80 -15.19 12.83
C ASN A 827 -29.27 -16.57 12.35
N SER A 828 -30.55 -16.87 12.59
CA SER A 828 -31.17 -18.10 12.07
C SER A 828 -31.19 -18.12 10.54
N GLN A 829 -31.09 -19.30 9.93
CA GLN A 829 -31.10 -19.44 8.47
C GLN A 829 -32.34 -18.81 7.81
N GLN A 830 -33.49 -18.82 8.50
CA GLN A 830 -34.70 -18.14 8.03
C GLN A 830 -34.45 -16.64 7.87
N VAL A 831 -33.93 -15.97 8.90
CA VAL A 831 -33.62 -14.53 8.86
C VAL A 831 -32.55 -14.24 7.81
N LEU A 832 -31.51 -15.09 7.71
CA LEU A 832 -30.45 -14.92 6.71
C LEU A 832 -31.00 -14.99 5.28
N ASN A 833 -31.92 -15.91 5.00
CA ASN A 833 -32.55 -16.03 3.70
C ASN A 833 -33.48 -14.85 3.40
N GLU A 834 -34.27 -14.42 4.38
CA GLU A 834 -35.22 -13.31 4.24
C GLU A 834 -34.53 -11.97 4.00
N LEU A 835 -33.40 -11.72 4.67
CA LEU A 835 -32.59 -10.50 4.51
C LEU A 835 -31.52 -10.62 3.42
N ASN A 836 -31.36 -11.79 2.79
CA ASN A 836 -30.27 -12.10 1.85
C ASN A 836 -28.85 -11.92 2.44
N TYR A 837 -28.67 -12.21 3.74
CA TYR A 837 -27.40 -12.11 4.48
C TYR A 837 -26.61 -13.43 4.52
N VAL A 838 -26.96 -14.38 3.65
CA VAL A 838 -26.30 -15.69 3.61
C VAL A 838 -24.84 -15.54 3.14
N ASP A 839 -23.92 -16.02 3.99
CA ASP A 839 -22.54 -16.32 3.62
C ASP A 839 -22.47 -17.79 3.14
N PRO A 840 -22.21 -18.04 1.85
CA PRO A 840 -22.19 -19.38 1.26
C PRO A 840 -21.04 -20.27 1.76
N THR A 841 -20.06 -19.74 2.49
CA THR A 841 -19.00 -20.54 3.11
C THR A 841 -19.45 -21.22 4.40
N GLY A 842 -20.49 -20.70 5.05
CA GLY A 842 -20.94 -21.15 6.37
C GLY A 842 -20.03 -20.73 7.51
N ASN A 843 -19.09 -19.82 7.27
CA ASN A 843 -18.30 -19.16 8.31
C ASN A 843 -19.23 -18.50 9.35
N THR A 844 -18.72 -18.27 10.57
CA THR A 844 -19.51 -17.68 11.68
C THR A 844 -18.67 -16.69 12.49
N PRO A 845 -19.28 -15.74 13.22
CA PRO A 845 -18.56 -14.89 14.17
C PRO A 845 -17.83 -15.73 15.22
N ALA A 846 -16.54 -15.46 15.46
CA ALA A 846 -15.79 -16.11 16.52
C ALA A 846 -15.87 -15.36 17.86
N GLY A 847 -16.08 -14.05 17.83
CA GLY A 847 -16.14 -13.18 19.02
C GLY A 847 -16.09 -11.71 18.64
N VAL A 848 -16.04 -10.83 19.63
CA VAL A 848 -15.86 -9.38 19.45
C VAL A 848 -14.88 -8.84 20.49
N ALA A 849 -14.03 -7.91 20.09
CA ALA A 849 -13.29 -7.07 21.03
C ALA A 849 -13.49 -5.59 20.72
N LEU A 850 -13.72 -4.80 21.78
CA LEU A 850 -13.82 -3.34 21.70
C LEU A 850 -12.53 -2.72 22.23
N GLY A 851 -11.92 -1.87 21.42
CA GLY A 851 -10.70 -1.15 21.75
C GLY A 851 -10.91 0.34 21.90
N LYS A 852 -10.19 0.95 22.84
CA LYS A 852 -10.04 2.41 22.99
C LYS A 852 -8.61 2.75 23.41
N THR A 853 -8.19 3.99 23.21
CA THR A 853 -6.87 4.43 23.67
C THR A 853 -6.71 4.28 25.18
N GLU A 854 -5.51 3.93 25.63
CA GLU A 854 -5.17 3.72 27.04
C GLU A 854 -5.53 4.93 27.92
N HIS A 855 -5.37 6.13 27.37
CA HIS A 855 -5.80 7.36 28.00
C HIS A 855 -6.85 8.08 27.13
N THR A 856 -7.71 8.85 27.79
CA THR A 856 -8.55 9.81 27.06
C THR A 856 -7.65 10.88 26.44
N PRO A 857 -7.86 11.28 25.17
CA PRO A 857 -7.12 12.40 24.58
C PRO A 857 -7.18 13.63 25.49
N THR A 858 -6.03 14.25 25.74
CA THR A 858 -5.95 15.45 26.58
C THR A 858 -6.33 16.72 25.83
N SER A 859 -6.49 16.63 24.50
CA SER A 859 -6.89 17.72 23.62
C SER A 859 -7.47 17.17 22.31
N PHE A 860 -8.54 17.80 21.81
CA PHE A 860 -9.05 17.61 20.43
C PHE A 860 -8.71 18.78 19.51
N ALA A 861 -7.75 19.63 19.90
CA ALA A 861 -7.28 20.76 19.09
C ALA A 861 -6.70 20.31 17.74
N SER A 862 -6.60 21.25 16.80
CA SER A 862 -5.98 21.01 15.50
C SER A 862 -4.46 20.80 15.63
N ILE A 863 -3.89 19.97 14.76
CA ILE A 863 -2.44 19.71 14.70
C ILE A 863 -1.93 19.91 13.27
N PRO A 864 -0.63 20.19 13.06
CA PRO A 864 -0.06 20.27 11.71
C PRO A 864 -0.23 18.96 10.93
N ASN A 865 -0.41 19.05 9.61
CA ASN A 865 -0.46 17.87 8.75
C ASN A 865 0.85 17.06 8.85
N LEU A 866 0.78 15.73 8.72
CA LEU A 866 1.93 14.82 8.82
C LEU A 866 2.69 14.85 10.16
N SER A 867 2.17 15.52 11.19
CA SER A 867 2.83 15.63 12.51
C SER A 867 2.32 14.63 13.55
N TYR A 868 1.34 13.78 13.19
CA TYR A 868 0.60 12.96 14.15
C TYR A 868 1.48 12.12 15.10
N SER A 869 2.63 11.62 14.63
CA SER A 869 3.59 10.86 15.45
C SER A 869 4.07 11.61 16.70
N GLN A 870 4.13 12.94 16.66
CA GLN A 870 4.52 13.80 17.79
C GLN A 870 3.40 13.96 18.83
N PHE A 871 2.16 13.65 18.46
CA PHE A 871 0.96 13.88 19.26
C PHE A 871 0.34 12.60 19.81
N ILE A 872 0.91 11.42 19.55
CA ILE A 872 0.35 10.11 19.95
C ILE A 872 -0.07 10.10 21.43
N ASN A 873 0.80 10.54 22.34
CA ASN A 873 0.48 10.57 23.78
C ASN A 873 -0.63 11.55 24.13
N GLN A 874 -0.68 12.73 23.48
CA GLN A 874 -1.77 13.70 23.66
C GLN A 874 -3.09 13.17 23.07
N ARG A 875 -3.01 12.27 22.09
CA ARG A 875 -4.15 11.57 21.47
C ARG A 875 -4.51 10.25 22.17
N GLY A 876 -4.04 10.05 23.40
CA GLY A 876 -4.43 8.92 24.24
C GLY A 876 -3.51 7.70 24.18
N GLY A 877 -2.52 7.69 23.28
CA GLY A 877 -1.54 6.61 23.15
C GLY A 877 -2.07 5.39 22.38
N SER A 878 -1.52 4.22 22.71
CA SER A 878 -1.91 2.93 22.12
C SER A 878 -3.31 2.49 22.54
N VAL A 879 -3.93 1.63 21.74
CA VAL A 879 -5.25 1.06 22.05
C VAL A 879 -5.12 -0.15 22.98
N LYS A 880 -6.01 -0.22 23.98
CA LYS A 880 -6.28 -1.42 24.79
C LYS A 880 -7.61 -2.03 24.36
N TYR A 881 -7.73 -3.34 24.43
CA TYR A 881 -8.93 -4.07 24.01
C TYR A 881 -9.56 -4.84 25.16
N TYR A 882 -10.88 -4.99 25.12
CA TYR A 882 -11.66 -5.91 25.93
C TYR A 882 -12.31 -6.93 24.99
N GLY A 883 -11.97 -8.21 25.15
CA GLY A 883 -12.37 -9.29 24.25
C GLY A 883 -13.38 -10.25 24.89
N SER A 884 -14.36 -10.69 24.11
CA SER A 884 -15.39 -11.64 24.53
C SER A 884 -14.86 -13.07 24.71
N GLU A 885 -13.69 -13.40 24.15
CA GLU A 885 -13.15 -14.75 24.05
C GLU A 885 -11.67 -14.81 24.42
N GLN A 886 -11.23 -15.96 24.97
CA GLN A 886 -9.86 -16.09 25.47
C GLN A 886 -8.80 -15.99 24.35
N PHE A 887 -9.13 -16.41 23.12
CA PHE A 887 -8.16 -16.43 22.02
C PHE A 887 -7.67 -15.02 21.63
N PHE A 888 -8.38 -13.95 21.99
CA PHE A 888 -7.94 -12.57 21.75
C PHE A 888 -6.64 -12.23 22.51
N THR A 889 -6.32 -12.96 23.58
CA THR A 889 -5.07 -12.77 24.35
C THR A 889 -3.95 -13.68 23.86
N THR A 890 -4.11 -14.32 22.69
CA THR A 890 -3.14 -15.23 22.09
C THR A 890 -2.73 -14.74 20.71
N ASP A 891 -1.50 -15.03 20.28
CA ASP A 891 -1.00 -14.63 18.97
C ASP A 891 -1.59 -15.51 17.85
N ARG A 892 -2.85 -15.23 17.48
CA ARG A 892 -3.60 -15.86 16.37
C ARG A 892 -3.91 -14.87 15.26
N GLY A 893 -2.90 -14.09 14.84
CA GLY A 893 -3.05 -13.09 13.77
C GLY A 893 -3.44 -11.68 14.25
N PHE A 894 -3.62 -11.48 15.57
CA PHE A 894 -3.86 -10.17 16.20
C PHE A 894 -2.56 -9.36 16.41
N SER A 895 -1.53 -9.59 15.58
CA SER A 895 -0.14 -9.13 15.73
C SER A 895 0.01 -7.79 16.48
N SER A 896 0.75 -7.82 17.59
CA SER A 896 1.00 -6.76 18.60
C SER A 896 -0.14 -6.38 19.56
N THR A 897 -1.42 -6.61 19.23
CA THR A 897 -2.54 -6.18 20.09
C THR A 897 -2.93 -7.20 21.16
N TYR A 898 -2.62 -8.48 20.98
CA TYR A 898 -2.98 -9.53 21.95
C TYR A 898 -2.43 -9.29 23.37
N ASN A 899 -1.26 -8.64 23.49
CA ASN A 899 -0.67 -8.23 24.77
C ASN A 899 -1.43 -7.07 25.45
N SER A 900 -2.23 -6.33 24.69
CA SER A 900 -3.04 -5.19 25.13
C SER A 900 -4.53 -5.54 25.29
N THR A 901 -4.88 -6.83 25.16
CA THR A 901 -6.25 -7.31 25.26
C THR A 901 -6.52 -7.95 26.61
N THR A 902 -7.63 -7.55 27.24
CA THR A 902 -8.17 -8.15 28.45
C THR A 902 -9.33 -9.06 28.07
N TYR A 903 -9.27 -10.34 28.43
CA TYR A 903 -10.39 -11.27 28.25
C TYR A 903 -11.43 -11.08 29.36
N THR A 904 -12.69 -10.84 28.98
CA THR A 904 -13.79 -10.58 29.92
C THR A 904 -15.02 -11.44 29.60
N PRO A 905 -15.00 -12.74 29.96
CA PRO A 905 -16.05 -13.69 29.56
C PRO A 905 -17.45 -13.36 30.07
N ASN A 906 -17.55 -12.77 31.26
CA ASN A 906 -18.85 -12.50 31.89
C ASN A 906 -19.41 -11.12 31.51
N VAL A 907 -18.64 -10.30 30.80
CA VAL A 907 -19.09 -8.98 30.34
C VAL A 907 -19.93 -9.11 29.08
N TYR A 908 -19.46 -9.89 28.11
CA TYR A 908 -20.19 -10.14 26.87
C TYR A 908 -21.16 -11.31 27.08
N THR A 909 -22.46 -11.04 27.07
CA THR A 909 -23.49 -12.05 27.42
C THR A 909 -24.22 -12.63 26.21
N SER A 910 -23.85 -12.20 25.00
CA SER A 910 -24.33 -12.79 23.75
C SER A 910 -23.21 -12.81 22.70
N SER A 911 -23.30 -13.76 21.76
CA SER A 911 -22.45 -13.74 20.56
C SER A 911 -22.82 -12.54 19.67
N PRO A 912 -21.84 -11.93 18.96
CA PRO A 912 -22.13 -10.81 18.09
C PRO A 912 -22.86 -11.27 16.81
N GLN A 913 -23.80 -10.46 16.34
CA GLN A 913 -24.65 -10.76 15.17
C GLN A 913 -24.82 -9.51 14.29
N ILE A 914 -25.05 -9.68 12.99
CA ILE A 914 -25.42 -8.55 12.12
C ILE A 914 -26.93 -8.36 12.21
N VAL A 915 -27.36 -7.19 12.70
CA VAL A 915 -28.77 -6.79 12.73
C VAL A 915 -29.19 -6.07 11.45
N PHE A 916 -28.27 -5.31 10.84
CA PHE A 916 -28.51 -4.63 9.57
C PHE A 916 -27.25 -4.62 8.71
N ALA A 917 -27.42 -4.91 7.43
CA ALA A 917 -26.43 -4.68 6.39
C ALA A 917 -27.15 -4.00 5.24
N ALA A 918 -26.58 -2.93 4.70
CA ALA A 918 -27.14 -2.23 3.55
C ALA A 918 -26.85 -3.01 2.26
N VAL A 919 -27.34 -4.25 2.19
CA VAL A 919 -27.38 -5.10 1.00
C VAL A 919 -28.84 -5.45 0.72
N ASP A 920 -29.20 -5.54 -0.56
CA ASP A 920 -30.53 -5.98 -1.01
C ASP A 920 -31.72 -5.24 -0.37
N TYR A 921 -31.51 -3.99 0.05
CA TYR A 921 -32.51 -3.16 0.72
C TYR A 921 -33.41 -2.38 -0.24
N ILE A 922 -33.29 -2.64 -1.55
CA ILE A 922 -34.02 -1.99 -2.63
C ILE A 922 -34.84 -3.05 -3.38
N SER A 923 -36.07 -2.68 -3.75
CA SER A 923 -37.05 -3.56 -4.39
C SER A 923 -36.53 -4.18 -5.69
N ASP A 924 -37.11 -5.32 -6.06
CA ASP A 924 -36.81 -5.95 -7.36
C ASP A 924 -37.16 -5.04 -8.53
N LYS A 925 -38.21 -4.22 -8.42
CA LYS A 925 -38.56 -3.22 -9.45
C LYS A 925 -37.40 -2.25 -9.68
N ALA A 926 -36.84 -1.70 -8.61
CA ALA A 926 -35.72 -0.78 -8.67
C ALA A 926 -34.39 -1.46 -9.04
N TYR A 927 -34.19 -2.72 -8.70
CA TYR A 927 -33.05 -3.52 -9.13
C TYR A 927 -33.11 -3.88 -10.63
N ASN A 928 -34.27 -4.30 -11.11
CA ASN A 928 -34.45 -4.90 -12.44
C ASN A 928 -34.14 -3.94 -13.60
N GLN A 929 -34.23 -2.62 -13.39
CA GLN A 929 -33.82 -1.64 -14.39
C GLN A 929 -32.31 -1.71 -14.71
N PHE A 930 -31.48 -2.16 -13.75
CA PHE A 930 -30.03 -2.28 -13.92
C PHE A 930 -29.58 -3.72 -14.19
N LYS A 931 -30.48 -4.70 -14.05
CA LYS A 931 -30.17 -6.13 -14.13
C LYS A 931 -29.44 -6.53 -15.44
N PRO A 932 -29.82 -6.06 -16.64
CA PRO A 932 -29.10 -6.43 -17.86
C PRO A 932 -27.61 -6.06 -17.82
N MET A 933 -27.30 -4.86 -17.31
CA MET A 933 -25.93 -4.39 -17.15
C MET A 933 -25.16 -5.21 -16.09
N ILE A 934 -25.82 -5.50 -14.97
CA ILE A 934 -25.25 -6.33 -13.89
C ILE A 934 -24.95 -7.75 -14.39
N ASP A 935 -25.88 -8.36 -15.13
CA ASP A 935 -25.69 -9.70 -15.72
C ASP A 935 -24.50 -9.72 -16.69
N THR A 936 -24.36 -8.69 -17.53
CA THR A 936 -23.20 -8.54 -18.43
C THR A 936 -21.90 -8.47 -17.64
N LEU A 937 -21.82 -7.59 -16.64
CA LEU A 937 -20.63 -7.42 -15.81
C LEU A 937 -20.27 -8.70 -15.05
N TRP A 938 -21.26 -9.39 -14.50
CA TRP A 938 -21.06 -10.66 -13.82
C TRP A 938 -20.55 -11.75 -14.76
N ASN A 939 -21.09 -11.83 -15.97
CA ASN A 939 -20.61 -12.77 -16.97
C ASN A 939 -19.16 -12.48 -17.38
N THR A 940 -18.79 -11.21 -17.54
CA THR A 940 -17.40 -10.81 -17.78
C THR A 940 -16.51 -11.18 -16.59
N TYR A 941 -16.93 -10.88 -15.36
CA TYR A 941 -16.19 -11.22 -14.15
C TYR A 941 -15.95 -12.73 -14.05
N LYS A 942 -16.99 -13.56 -14.22
CA LYS A 942 -16.87 -15.02 -14.23
C LYS A 942 -15.91 -15.55 -15.29
N GLN A 943 -15.89 -14.94 -16.48
CA GLN A 943 -14.97 -15.35 -17.55
C GLN A 943 -13.53 -15.00 -17.21
N GLN A 944 -13.31 -13.86 -16.54
CA GLN A 944 -11.99 -13.40 -16.14
C GLN A 944 -11.45 -14.12 -14.90
N TYR A 945 -12.33 -14.48 -13.96
CA TYR A 945 -12.01 -15.06 -12.65
C TYR A 945 -12.88 -16.30 -12.34
N PRO A 946 -12.84 -17.36 -13.17
CA PRO A 946 -13.72 -18.52 -13.04
C PRO A 946 -13.56 -19.28 -11.72
N ASP A 947 -12.35 -19.25 -11.14
CA ASP A 947 -11.99 -19.98 -9.92
C ASP A 947 -12.02 -19.08 -8.66
N SER A 948 -12.64 -17.91 -8.73
CA SER A 948 -12.75 -17.02 -7.55
C SER A 948 -13.77 -17.54 -6.54
N GLU A 949 -13.49 -17.33 -5.25
CA GLU A 949 -14.40 -17.70 -4.15
C GLU A 949 -15.79 -17.07 -4.30
N ALA A 950 -15.87 -15.86 -4.86
CA ALA A 950 -17.15 -15.21 -5.15
C ALA A 950 -17.99 -15.96 -6.21
N VAL A 951 -17.36 -16.56 -7.22
CA VAL A 951 -18.05 -17.37 -8.23
C VAL A 951 -18.55 -18.67 -7.62
N GLU A 952 -17.73 -19.34 -6.81
CA GLU A 952 -18.14 -20.53 -6.08
C GLU A 952 -19.28 -20.21 -5.09
N GLY A 953 -19.13 -19.15 -4.30
CA GLY A 953 -20.13 -18.69 -3.35
C GLY A 953 -21.44 -18.34 -4.03
N TYR A 954 -21.40 -17.61 -5.15
CA TYR A 954 -22.58 -17.35 -5.98
C TYR A 954 -23.26 -18.64 -6.44
N ASN A 955 -22.49 -19.67 -6.81
CA ASN A 955 -23.03 -20.96 -7.24
C ASN A 955 -23.70 -21.75 -6.09
N LYS A 956 -23.34 -21.49 -4.84
CA LYS A 956 -23.98 -22.06 -3.63
C LYS A 956 -25.25 -21.33 -3.20
N LEU A 957 -25.43 -20.06 -3.57
CA LEU A 957 -26.64 -19.30 -3.23
C LEU A 957 -27.90 -19.89 -3.88
N THR A 958 -28.99 -19.97 -3.13
CA THR A 958 -30.31 -20.35 -3.66
C THR A 958 -30.91 -19.22 -4.51
N ASN A 959 -30.81 -17.99 -4.03
CA ASN A 959 -31.17 -16.78 -4.78
C ASN A 959 -29.96 -16.30 -5.60
N LYS A 960 -30.02 -16.44 -6.92
CA LYS A 960 -28.98 -16.01 -7.88
C LYS A 960 -29.00 -14.50 -8.16
N LYS A 961 -29.44 -13.68 -7.19
CA LYS A 961 -29.42 -12.22 -7.28
C LYS A 961 -28.05 -11.69 -6.83
N ILE A 962 -27.53 -10.70 -7.56
CA ILE A 962 -26.32 -9.94 -7.20
C ILE A 962 -26.81 -8.57 -6.75
N PRO A 963 -27.16 -8.39 -5.47
CA PRO A 963 -27.79 -7.15 -5.02
C PRO A 963 -26.78 -6.01 -4.99
N PHE A 964 -27.28 -4.78 -5.02
CA PHE A 964 -26.47 -3.63 -4.66
C PHE A 964 -26.10 -3.71 -3.17
N TYR A 965 -24.91 -3.21 -2.83
CA TYR A 965 -24.56 -2.91 -1.45
C TYR A 965 -24.46 -1.39 -1.22
N THR A 966 -24.34 -0.97 0.02
CA THR A 966 -23.85 0.33 0.44
C THR A 966 -22.99 0.06 1.65
N ASP A 967 -21.85 0.72 1.78
CA ASP A 967 -20.82 0.31 2.73
C ASP A 967 -21.15 0.70 4.18
N PHE A 968 -22.20 0.09 4.72
CA PHE A 968 -22.76 0.36 6.05
C PHE A 968 -23.44 -0.90 6.60
N GLY A 969 -23.06 -1.26 7.82
CA GLY A 969 -23.67 -2.35 8.58
C GLY A 969 -23.72 -2.02 10.06
N VAL A 970 -24.58 -2.75 10.78
CA VAL A 970 -24.79 -2.65 12.21
C VAL A 970 -24.70 -4.07 12.78
N ILE A 971 -23.76 -4.24 13.71
CA ILE A 971 -23.67 -5.45 14.53
C ILE A 971 -24.27 -5.19 15.90
N GLU A 972 -24.67 -6.24 16.58
CA GLU A 972 -25.16 -6.18 17.94
C GLU A 972 -24.52 -7.23 18.84
N PHE A 973 -24.47 -6.92 20.14
CA PHE A 973 -24.14 -7.84 21.22
C PHE A 973 -24.58 -7.25 22.56
N ASP A 974 -24.78 -8.12 23.54
CA ASP A 974 -25.15 -7.74 24.89
C ASP A 974 -23.92 -7.59 25.79
N VAL A 975 -23.91 -6.54 26.60
CA VAL A 975 -22.93 -6.32 27.68
C VAL A 975 -23.61 -6.22 29.04
N ASP A 976 -23.00 -6.83 30.05
CA ASP A 976 -23.39 -6.70 31.46
C ASP A 976 -22.31 -5.91 32.23
N LEU A 977 -22.65 -4.68 32.60
CA LEU A 977 -21.70 -3.77 33.22
C LEU A 977 -21.43 -4.07 34.70
N ASP A 978 -22.23 -4.93 35.34
CA ASP A 978 -21.98 -5.40 36.71
C ASP A 978 -20.75 -6.30 36.77
N HIS A 979 -20.44 -6.99 35.67
CA HIS A 979 -19.27 -7.85 35.50
C HIS A 979 -18.07 -7.13 34.85
N ALA A 980 -18.23 -5.87 34.43
CA ALA A 980 -17.17 -5.06 33.83
C ALA A 980 -16.31 -4.36 34.87
N ASP A 981 -15.02 -4.22 34.59
CA ASP A 981 -14.15 -3.33 35.35
C ASP A 981 -14.53 -1.85 35.15
N GLU A 982 -13.95 -0.95 35.96
CA GLU A 982 -14.28 0.47 35.93
C GLU A 982 -13.94 1.13 34.58
N THR A 983 -12.87 0.68 33.92
CA THR A 983 -12.42 1.23 32.65
C THR A 983 -13.43 0.93 31.54
N PHE A 984 -13.76 -0.35 31.33
CA PHE A 984 -14.69 -0.76 30.30
C PHE A 984 -16.11 -0.25 30.58
N ARG A 985 -16.55 -0.29 31.84
CA ARG A 985 -17.81 0.32 32.28
C ARG A 985 -17.86 1.81 31.93
N GLY A 986 -16.77 2.53 32.19
CA GLY A 986 -16.64 3.95 31.84
C GLY A 986 -16.74 4.19 30.33
N TRP A 987 -16.16 3.32 29.49
CA TRP A 987 -16.28 3.43 28.04
C TRP A 987 -17.71 3.28 27.55
N ILE A 988 -18.44 2.26 28.04
CA ILE A 988 -19.82 2.02 27.62
C ILE A 988 -20.75 3.14 28.12
N ASN A 989 -20.62 3.60 29.37
CA ASN A 989 -21.44 4.69 29.90
C ASN A 989 -21.23 6.01 29.13
N LYS A 990 -20.00 6.31 28.73
CA LYS A 990 -19.70 7.48 27.88
C LYS A 990 -20.31 7.34 26.49
N ALA A 991 -20.22 6.14 25.88
CA ALA A 991 -20.83 5.88 24.58
C ALA A 991 -22.36 6.04 24.62
N VAL A 992 -23.02 5.49 25.65
CA VAL A 992 -24.47 5.65 25.89
C VAL A 992 -24.82 7.13 26.07
N SER A 993 -24.07 7.86 26.90
CA SER A 993 -24.30 9.29 27.12
C SER A 993 -24.13 10.11 25.84
N ALA A 994 -23.18 9.75 24.98
CA ALA A 994 -22.99 10.39 23.68
C ALA A 994 -24.18 10.13 22.72
N VAL A 995 -24.77 8.94 22.74
CA VAL A 995 -26.03 8.64 22.01
C VAL A 995 -27.17 9.51 22.54
N ASP A 996 -27.34 9.59 23.86
CA ASP A 996 -28.39 10.39 24.49
C ASP A 996 -28.24 11.89 24.18
N ASN A 997 -27.02 12.42 24.26
CA ASN A 997 -26.73 13.82 23.93
C ASN A 997 -27.03 14.13 22.47
N TYR A 998 -26.68 13.21 21.56
CA TYR A 998 -27.02 13.33 20.16
C TYR A 998 -28.54 13.38 19.94
N ILE A 999 -29.30 12.44 20.51
CA ILE A 999 -30.76 12.39 20.38
C ILE A 999 -31.41 13.63 20.99
N ALA A 1000 -30.94 14.06 22.17
CA ALA A 1000 -31.42 15.26 22.82
C ALA A 1000 -31.19 16.51 21.95
N ARG A 1001 -30.08 16.57 21.22
CA ARG A 1001 -29.77 17.65 20.29
C ARG A 1001 -30.61 17.59 19.01
N THR A 1002 -30.78 16.42 18.40
CA THR A 1002 -31.57 16.28 17.15
C THR A 1002 -33.06 16.51 17.34
N LYS A 1003 -33.61 16.17 18.51
CA LYS A 1003 -35.01 16.48 18.86
C LYS A 1003 -35.31 17.96 19.01
N GLN A 1004 -34.29 18.82 19.20
CA GLN A 1004 -34.52 20.26 19.32
C GLN A 1004 -35.00 20.83 17.99
N SER A 1005 -36.04 21.66 18.02
CA SER A 1005 -36.51 22.34 16.81
C SER A 1005 -35.42 23.26 16.24
N GLY A 1006 -35.32 23.27 14.91
CA GLY A 1006 -34.51 24.23 14.16
C GLY A 1006 -33.06 23.80 13.90
N LEU A 1007 -32.76 22.51 13.78
CA LEU A 1007 -31.56 22.06 13.05
C LEU A 1007 -31.83 22.11 11.54
N PRO A 1008 -30.82 22.37 10.70
CA PRO A 1008 -31.03 22.66 9.28
C PRO A 1008 -31.61 21.48 8.49
N ASN A 1009 -31.15 20.26 8.74
CA ASN A 1009 -31.47 19.09 7.89
C ASN A 1009 -32.30 18.03 8.63
N THR A 1010 -32.99 18.44 9.70
CA THR A 1010 -33.73 17.55 10.59
C THR A 1010 -35.15 18.08 10.81
N LEU A 1011 -36.17 17.26 10.53
CA LEU A 1011 -37.55 17.58 10.88
C LEU A 1011 -37.74 17.59 12.40
N THR A 1012 -38.65 18.44 12.87
CA THR A 1012 -38.93 18.56 14.32
C THR A 1012 -39.37 17.22 14.90
N GLY A 1013 -38.72 16.79 15.99
CA GLY A 1013 -39.02 15.54 16.69
C GLY A 1013 -38.33 14.30 16.10
N SER A 1014 -37.58 14.42 15.00
CA SER A 1014 -36.74 13.34 14.51
C SER A 1014 -35.49 13.13 15.39
N ASN A 1015 -35.04 11.89 15.49
CA ASN A 1015 -33.82 11.52 16.24
C ASN A 1015 -32.56 11.54 15.36
N PHE A 1016 -32.72 11.77 14.06
CA PHE A 1016 -31.66 11.75 13.06
C PHE A 1016 -32.00 12.68 11.90
N MET A 1017 -30.99 12.98 11.08
CA MET A 1017 -31.11 13.79 9.88
C MET A 1017 -32.14 13.21 8.91
N THR A 1018 -33.03 14.05 8.38
CA THR A 1018 -34.15 13.64 7.51
C THR A 1018 -34.08 14.24 6.10
N LEU A 1019 -33.10 15.11 5.85
CA LEU A 1019 -32.81 15.70 4.55
C LEU A 1019 -31.33 15.57 4.20
N ASP A 1020 -30.98 14.84 3.15
CA ASP A 1020 -29.59 14.75 2.67
C ASP A 1020 -29.13 15.98 1.86
N TYR A 1021 -27.81 16.23 1.85
CA TYR A 1021 -27.25 17.40 1.20
C TYR A 1021 -27.44 17.39 -0.33
N LEU A 1022 -27.40 16.21 -0.96
CA LEU A 1022 -27.50 16.08 -2.41
C LEU A 1022 -28.93 16.34 -2.88
N SER A 1023 -29.94 15.76 -2.21
CA SER A 1023 -31.35 16.02 -2.53
C SER A 1023 -31.68 17.50 -2.35
N LYS A 1024 -31.15 18.16 -1.30
CA LYS A 1024 -31.30 19.62 -1.14
C LYS A 1024 -30.53 20.40 -2.21
N GLY A 1025 -29.31 20.00 -2.55
CA GLY A 1025 -28.44 20.65 -3.53
C GLY A 1025 -28.89 20.52 -4.97
N ARG A 1026 -29.70 19.51 -5.28
CA ARG A 1026 -30.37 19.29 -6.57
C ARG A 1026 -31.81 19.82 -6.60
N ASP A 1027 -32.25 20.51 -5.55
CA ASP A 1027 -33.60 21.06 -5.44
C ASP A 1027 -34.74 20.02 -5.54
N LEU A 1028 -34.45 18.77 -5.13
CA LEU A 1028 -35.40 17.65 -5.23
C LEU A 1028 -36.29 17.50 -3.98
N SER A 1029 -35.98 18.24 -2.90
CA SER A 1029 -36.72 18.20 -1.63
C SER A 1029 -37.74 19.34 -1.47
N GLN A 1030 -38.00 20.12 -2.52
CA GLN A 1030 -38.81 21.35 -2.45
C GLN A 1030 -40.29 21.11 -2.17
N THR A 1031 -40.78 19.88 -2.34
CA THR A 1031 -42.18 19.52 -2.10
C THR A 1031 -42.55 19.50 -0.61
N ASN A 1032 -41.57 19.42 0.29
CA ASN A 1032 -41.79 19.55 1.73
C ASN A 1032 -41.40 20.97 2.20
N PRO A 1033 -42.36 21.82 2.61
CA PRO A 1033 -42.08 23.18 3.05
C PRO A 1033 -41.19 23.23 4.30
N GLU A 1034 -41.13 22.17 5.12
CA GLU A 1034 -40.23 22.09 6.28
C GLU A 1034 -38.75 22.05 5.86
N TYR A 1035 -38.45 21.64 4.61
CA TYR A 1035 -37.11 21.63 4.05
C TYR A 1035 -36.71 22.94 3.34
N ALA A 1036 -37.54 23.98 3.40
CA ALA A 1036 -37.24 25.27 2.79
C ALA A 1036 -35.87 25.81 3.23
N PHE A 1037 -35.54 25.65 4.52
CA PHE A 1037 -34.30 26.15 5.14
C PHE A 1037 -33.23 25.08 5.36
N GLY A 1038 -33.31 23.94 4.65
CA GLY A 1038 -32.26 22.93 4.66
C GLY A 1038 -30.94 23.39 4.06
N LEU A 1039 -29.83 22.73 4.40
CA LEU A 1039 -28.52 22.99 3.81
C LEU A 1039 -28.17 21.93 2.76
N SER A 1040 -27.43 22.35 1.74
CA SER A 1040 -26.94 21.50 0.63
C SER A 1040 -25.43 21.30 0.66
N ASN A 1041 -24.76 21.82 1.68
CA ASN A 1041 -23.31 21.78 1.84
C ASN A 1041 -22.93 21.84 3.33
N ALA A 1042 -21.67 21.56 3.64
CA ALA A 1042 -21.14 21.65 5.00
C ALA A 1042 -19.72 22.21 5.00
N LYS A 1043 -19.52 23.29 5.75
CA LYS A 1043 -18.20 23.91 5.92
C LYS A 1043 -17.25 22.92 6.58
N ASN A 1044 -17.70 22.26 7.64
CA ASN A 1044 -16.93 21.18 8.25
C ASN A 1044 -17.69 19.86 8.34
N ILE A 1045 -16.94 18.79 8.06
CA ILE A 1045 -17.29 17.41 8.38
C ILE A 1045 -16.21 16.90 9.35
N TYR A 1046 -16.63 16.48 10.54
CA TYR A 1046 -15.76 15.99 11.60
C TYR A 1046 -15.80 14.46 11.62
N ILE A 1047 -14.61 13.86 11.53
CA ILE A 1047 -14.41 12.41 11.44
C ILE A 1047 -13.21 12.06 12.30
N ALA A 1048 -13.36 11.02 13.11
CA ALA A 1048 -12.26 10.44 13.85
C ALA A 1048 -12.48 8.94 14.06
N GLY A 1049 -11.38 8.19 14.16
CA GLY A 1049 -11.40 6.74 14.25
C GLY A 1049 -10.04 6.16 14.61
N TYR A 1050 -9.88 4.87 14.33
CA TYR A 1050 -8.73 4.08 14.78
C TYR A 1050 -7.94 3.47 13.62
N PRO A 1051 -7.24 4.28 12.79
CA PRO A 1051 -6.35 3.75 11.78
C PRO A 1051 -5.16 3.00 12.38
N ARG A 1052 -4.57 2.13 11.56
CA ARG A 1052 -3.37 1.36 11.88
C ARG A 1052 -2.18 1.99 11.19
N ASN A 1053 -1.11 2.32 11.93
CA ASN A 1053 0.12 2.86 11.33
C ASN A 1053 0.90 1.76 10.58
N THR A 1054 2.01 2.14 9.95
CA THR A 1054 2.87 1.21 9.19
C THR A 1054 3.52 0.13 10.04
N ASP A 1055 3.67 0.38 11.34
CA ASP A 1055 4.28 -0.56 12.29
C ASP A 1055 3.24 -1.52 12.88
N GLY A 1056 1.98 -1.43 12.43
CA GLY A 1056 0.91 -2.28 12.89
C GLY A 1056 0.27 -1.85 14.22
N THR A 1057 0.53 -0.64 14.70
CA THR A 1057 -0.10 -0.07 15.91
C THR A 1057 -1.37 0.69 15.54
N THR A 1058 -2.46 0.43 16.26
CA THR A 1058 -3.74 1.13 16.12
C THR A 1058 -3.76 2.38 17.01
N LEU A 1059 -4.16 3.54 16.46
CA LEU A 1059 -4.09 4.85 17.13
C LEU A 1059 -5.33 5.70 16.84
N TRP A 1060 -5.72 6.60 17.76
CA TRP A 1060 -6.88 7.49 17.60
C TRP A 1060 -6.59 8.72 16.72
N MET A 1061 -7.11 8.78 15.49
CA MET A 1061 -6.85 9.89 14.57
C MET A 1061 -8.12 10.69 14.25
N GLN A 1062 -7.98 12.01 14.13
CA GLN A 1062 -9.07 12.93 13.76
C GLN A 1062 -8.67 13.83 12.59
N ASN A 1063 -9.66 14.25 11.79
CA ASN A 1063 -9.45 15.01 10.55
C ASN A 1063 -9.36 16.53 10.79
N ASN A 1064 -8.45 16.96 11.67
CA ASN A 1064 -8.35 18.37 12.10
C ASN A 1064 -6.96 19.00 11.84
N PRO A 1065 -6.50 19.12 10.59
CA PRO A 1065 -5.21 19.76 10.29
C PRO A 1065 -5.27 21.29 10.45
N THR A 1066 -4.22 21.90 11.00
CA THR A 1066 -4.13 23.37 11.15
C THR A 1066 -4.22 24.11 9.81
N GLU A 1067 -3.70 23.51 8.75
CA GLU A 1067 -3.60 24.04 7.39
C GLU A 1067 -4.97 24.21 6.72
N ARG A 1068 -6.00 23.55 7.25
CA ARG A 1068 -7.41 23.77 6.86
C ARG A 1068 -7.81 25.23 6.98
N ASN A 1069 -7.31 25.94 7.99
CA ASN A 1069 -7.64 27.35 8.22
C ASN A 1069 -6.64 28.30 7.54
N GLY A 1070 -5.77 27.77 6.67
CA GLY A 1070 -4.73 28.54 5.98
C GLY A 1070 -5.21 29.19 4.69
N ASN A 1071 -4.45 30.18 4.22
CA ASN A 1071 -4.62 30.84 2.92
C ASN A 1071 -4.03 30.06 1.74
N THR A 1072 -3.54 28.83 1.98
CA THR A 1072 -3.02 27.93 0.95
C THR A 1072 -4.14 27.17 0.26
N ILE A 1073 -3.82 26.55 -0.87
CA ILE A 1073 -4.70 25.61 -1.56
C ILE A 1073 -4.06 24.23 -1.41
N SER A 1074 -4.69 23.34 -0.66
CA SER A 1074 -4.21 21.96 -0.43
C SER A 1074 -4.87 20.93 -1.34
N TYR A 1075 -5.95 21.30 -2.04
CA TYR A 1075 -6.58 20.49 -3.08
C TYR A 1075 -6.16 20.97 -4.47
N PHE A 1076 -6.26 20.13 -5.49
CA PHE A 1076 -5.90 20.53 -6.85
C PHE A 1076 -6.80 21.62 -7.47
N ARG A 1077 -7.71 22.22 -6.69
CA ARG A 1077 -8.73 23.18 -7.13
C ARG A 1077 -8.98 24.27 -6.08
N PRO A 1078 -9.33 25.51 -6.51
CA PRO A 1078 -9.85 26.55 -5.62
C PRO A 1078 -11.14 26.11 -4.92
N PRO A 1079 -11.56 26.78 -3.83
CA PRO A 1079 -10.96 28.00 -3.25
C PRO A 1079 -9.77 27.71 -2.31
N LYS A 1080 -9.26 28.75 -1.63
CA LYS A 1080 -8.27 28.60 -0.54
C LYS A 1080 -8.86 27.71 0.56
N ASN A 1081 -8.00 27.07 1.35
CA ASN A 1081 -8.45 26.13 2.37
C ASN A 1081 -9.43 26.75 3.37
N VAL A 1082 -9.15 27.98 3.82
CA VAL A 1082 -10.02 28.75 4.73
C VAL A 1082 -11.45 28.97 4.19
N ASP A 1083 -11.59 29.03 2.87
CA ASP A 1083 -12.86 29.24 2.17
C ASP A 1083 -13.46 27.92 1.66
N ALA A 1084 -12.72 26.81 1.71
CA ALA A 1084 -13.15 25.53 1.17
C ALA A 1084 -14.05 24.80 2.17
N PHE A 1085 -15.24 24.43 1.72
CA PHE A 1085 -16.14 23.58 2.48
C PHE A 1085 -15.65 22.14 2.41
N ALA A 1086 -15.73 21.42 3.53
CA ALA A 1086 -15.41 20.00 3.59
C ALA A 1086 -16.27 19.20 2.61
N TYR A 1087 -17.57 19.49 2.57
CA TYR A 1087 -18.49 18.99 1.56
C TYR A 1087 -19.10 20.19 0.81
N SER A 1088 -18.71 20.35 -0.45
CA SER A 1088 -19.26 21.38 -1.34
C SER A 1088 -20.60 20.94 -1.94
N THR A 1089 -21.46 21.89 -2.32
CA THR A 1089 -22.76 21.57 -2.94
C THR A 1089 -22.58 20.66 -4.16
N ASN A 1090 -23.31 19.54 -4.18
CA ASN A 1090 -23.27 18.51 -5.23
C ASN A 1090 -21.90 17.82 -5.42
N ASP A 1091 -21.01 17.85 -4.43
CA ASP A 1091 -19.70 17.17 -4.47
C ASP A 1091 -19.83 15.69 -4.07
N ALA A 1092 -20.52 14.93 -4.91
CA ALA A 1092 -20.74 13.50 -4.73
C ALA A 1092 -20.41 12.74 -6.02
N ASN A 1093 -20.10 11.45 -5.89
CA ASN A 1093 -19.92 10.54 -7.01
C ASN A 1093 -20.98 9.43 -6.95
N SER A 1094 -21.43 8.98 -8.13
CA SER A 1094 -22.26 7.78 -8.25
C SER A 1094 -21.80 6.99 -9.45
N LYS A 1095 -21.49 5.71 -9.22
CA LYS A 1095 -21.14 4.78 -10.29
C LYS A 1095 -22.36 4.39 -11.11
N ILE A 1096 -23.55 4.39 -10.50
CA ILE A 1096 -24.82 4.15 -11.18
C ILE A 1096 -25.14 5.31 -12.12
N GLU A 1097 -25.03 6.56 -11.66
CA GLU A 1097 -25.38 7.73 -12.48
C GLU A 1097 -24.63 7.80 -13.82
N VAL A 1098 -23.37 7.36 -13.83
CA VAL A 1098 -22.50 7.38 -15.02
C VAL A 1098 -22.42 6.02 -15.75
N GLY A 1099 -23.14 5.01 -15.30
CA GLY A 1099 -23.09 3.64 -15.86
C GLY A 1099 -21.76 2.93 -15.73
N ASN A 1100 -20.96 3.30 -14.72
CA ASN A 1100 -19.66 2.69 -14.41
C ASN A 1100 -19.73 1.84 -13.14
N ILE A 1101 -20.76 0.99 -13.04
CA ILE A 1101 -20.89 0.04 -11.92
C ILE A 1101 -19.90 -1.12 -12.08
N SER A 1102 -19.46 -1.69 -10.96
CA SER A 1102 -18.54 -2.84 -10.90
C SER A 1102 -19.09 -3.95 -10.00
N ILE A 1103 -18.57 -5.17 -10.16
CA ILE A 1103 -18.80 -6.26 -9.23
C ILE A 1103 -17.84 -6.13 -8.05
N TYR A 1104 -18.38 -6.17 -6.84
CA TYR A 1104 -17.64 -6.14 -5.58
C TYR A 1104 -17.75 -7.51 -4.90
N THR A 1105 -16.63 -8.03 -4.40
CA THR A 1105 -16.54 -9.44 -3.96
C THR A 1105 -15.97 -9.64 -2.56
N ASP A 1106 -15.59 -8.56 -1.88
CA ASP A 1106 -14.83 -8.63 -0.63
C ASP A 1106 -15.73 -8.78 0.62
N VAL A 1107 -17.02 -9.06 0.41
CA VAL A 1107 -17.99 -9.29 1.48
C VAL A 1107 -18.60 -10.68 1.31
N TRP A 1108 -18.49 -11.49 2.36
CA TRP A 1108 -19.12 -12.81 2.52
C TRP A 1108 -18.93 -13.75 1.32
N ASN A 1109 -17.78 -13.68 0.65
CA ASN A 1109 -17.40 -14.58 -0.44
C ASN A 1109 -18.47 -14.73 -1.52
N ARG A 1110 -19.16 -13.63 -1.85
CA ARG A 1110 -20.22 -13.60 -2.87
C ARG A 1110 -20.21 -12.26 -3.60
N PRO A 1111 -20.75 -12.19 -4.83
CA PRO A 1111 -20.76 -10.95 -5.59
C PRO A 1111 -21.88 -10.02 -5.12
N PHE A 1112 -21.54 -8.74 -5.09
CA PHE A 1112 -22.43 -7.59 -4.97
C PHE A 1112 -22.20 -6.62 -6.12
N VAL A 1113 -23.16 -5.76 -6.40
CA VAL A 1113 -22.94 -4.59 -7.25
C VAL A 1113 -22.42 -3.46 -6.39
N ASP A 1114 -21.48 -2.68 -6.91
CA ASP A 1114 -20.95 -1.47 -6.29
C ASP A 1114 -22.04 -0.53 -5.72
N PHE A 1115 -21.65 0.40 -4.85
CA PHE A 1115 -22.57 1.09 -3.95
C PHE A 1115 -23.84 1.66 -4.64
N TYR A 1116 -25.01 1.41 -4.05
CA TYR A 1116 -26.26 2.08 -4.42
C TYR A 1116 -26.24 3.55 -3.97
N GLY A 1117 -26.82 4.45 -4.77
CA GLY A 1117 -26.85 5.87 -4.45
C GLY A 1117 -25.55 6.59 -4.78
N PHE A 1118 -25.10 7.41 -3.83
CA PHE A 1118 -24.00 8.36 -3.99
C PHE A 1118 -23.02 8.27 -2.83
N ASN A 1119 -21.73 8.38 -3.11
CA ASN A 1119 -20.70 8.61 -2.11
C ASN A 1119 -20.32 10.09 -2.12
N TYR A 1120 -20.26 10.70 -0.95
CA TYR A 1120 -20.00 12.13 -0.82
C TYR A 1120 -18.50 12.35 -0.69
N ASN A 1121 -17.94 13.21 -1.53
CA ASN A 1121 -16.53 13.56 -1.45
C ASN A 1121 -16.31 14.54 -0.29
N ILE A 1122 -15.24 14.32 0.47
CA ILE A 1122 -14.87 15.17 1.60
C ILE A 1122 -13.45 15.66 1.42
N ARG A 1123 -13.27 16.95 1.66
CA ARG A 1123 -11.96 17.58 1.81
C ARG A 1123 -11.47 17.43 3.26
N PHE A 1124 -10.17 17.50 3.44
CA PHE A 1124 -9.46 17.53 4.72
C PHE A 1124 -9.73 16.33 5.62
N SER A 1125 -9.83 15.12 5.04
CA SER A 1125 -10.47 13.99 5.72
C SER A 1125 -9.78 12.64 5.56
N SER A 1126 -8.48 12.62 5.24
CA SER A 1126 -7.79 11.34 5.07
C SER A 1126 -7.19 10.82 6.37
N LEU A 1127 -7.83 9.82 6.97
CA LEU A 1127 -7.44 9.23 8.26
C LEU A 1127 -6.55 7.97 8.13
N PHE A 1128 -6.04 7.64 6.93
CA PHE A 1128 -5.29 6.41 6.63
C PHE A 1128 -6.10 5.10 6.81
N PHE A 1129 -5.51 3.96 6.42
CA PHE A 1129 -6.19 2.66 6.44
C PHE A 1129 -6.55 2.20 7.86
N GLY A 1130 -7.77 1.69 8.02
CA GLY A 1130 -8.33 1.22 9.30
C GLY A 1130 -9.26 2.22 10.01
N ALA A 1131 -9.28 3.47 9.55
CA ALA A 1131 -10.30 4.44 9.96
C ALA A 1131 -11.68 4.18 9.32
N SER A 1132 -11.77 3.22 8.40
CA SER A 1132 -13.05 2.77 7.83
C SER A 1132 -14.06 2.42 8.93
N GLY A 1133 -15.26 2.93 8.77
CA GLY A 1133 -16.38 2.77 9.71
C GLY A 1133 -16.52 3.92 10.69
N SER A 1134 -15.64 4.92 10.64
CA SER A 1134 -15.75 6.14 11.43
C SER A 1134 -17.04 6.91 11.11
N VAL A 1135 -17.67 7.46 12.14
CA VAL A 1135 -18.87 8.31 11.99
C VAL A 1135 -18.49 9.70 11.47
N ALA A 1136 -19.33 10.28 10.61
CA ALA A 1136 -19.18 11.63 10.09
C ALA A 1136 -20.23 12.59 10.68
N TYR A 1137 -19.78 13.69 11.28
CA TYR A 1137 -20.62 14.74 11.86
C TYR A 1137 -20.49 16.05 11.09
N ASN A 1138 -21.53 16.89 11.07
CA ASN A 1138 -21.46 18.25 10.53
C ASN A 1138 -21.28 19.32 11.64
N ASP A 1139 -21.27 20.59 11.25
CA ASP A 1139 -21.14 21.77 12.13
C ASP A 1139 -22.23 21.93 13.21
N PHE A 1140 -23.35 21.22 13.07
CA PHE A 1140 -24.50 21.26 13.98
C PHE A 1140 -24.55 20.02 14.89
N GLY A 1141 -23.53 19.16 14.82
CA GLY A 1141 -23.48 17.92 15.56
C GLY A 1141 -24.51 16.88 15.07
N GLU A 1142 -24.96 16.97 13.82
CA GLU A 1142 -25.79 15.94 13.16
C GLU A 1142 -24.89 14.87 12.53
N ILE A 1143 -25.27 13.60 12.66
CA ILE A 1143 -24.59 12.49 11.98
C ILE A 1143 -25.08 12.48 10.53
N VAL A 1144 -24.15 12.64 9.59
CA VAL A 1144 -24.46 12.75 8.16
C VAL A 1144 -24.14 11.48 7.37
N GLY A 1145 -23.36 10.56 7.94
CA GLY A 1145 -23.05 9.28 7.31
C GLY A 1145 -21.83 8.58 7.92
N ILE A 1146 -21.20 7.70 7.13
CA ILE A 1146 -20.10 6.84 7.55
C ILE A 1146 -18.91 6.93 6.60
N TYR A 1147 -17.72 7.20 7.15
CA TYR A 1147 -16.46 7.24 6.42
C TYR A 1147 -16.14 5.88 5.83
N ASN A 1148 -15.89 5.80 4.52
CA ASN A 1148 -15.73 4.52 3.83
C ASN A 1148 -14.58 4.44 2.82
N ASN A 1149 -13.96 5.56 2.44
CA ASN A 1149 -12.84 5.51 1.50
C ASN A 1149 -11.87 6.68 1.68
N THR A 1150 -10.62 6.46 1.28
CA THR A 1150 -9.58 7.49 1.21
C THR A 1150 -8.76 7.34 -0.07
N SER A 1151 -8.01 8.39 -0.43
CA SER A 1151 -7.06 8.30 -1.55
C SER A 1151 -6.02 7.19 -1.30
N GLN A 1152 -5.82 6.32 -2.29
CA GLN A 1152 -4.85 5.20 -2.27
C GLN A 1152 -3.40 5.64 -2.01
N SER A 1153 -3.06 6.92 -2.22
CA SER A 1153 -1.72 7.48 -2.04
C SER A 1153 -1.50 8.21 -0.70
N THR A 1154 -2.39 8.02 0.27
CA THR A 1154 -2.32 8.65 1.59
C THR A 1154 -1.17 8.08 2.42
N LYS A 1155 -0.40 8.94 3.10
CA LYS A 1155 0.54 8.54 4.15
C LYS A 1155 -0.12 8.67 5.52
N PHE A 1156 0.30 7.86 6.50
CA PHE A 1156 -0.19 7.99 7.87
C PHE A 1156 0.00 9.43 8.39
N GLY A 1157 -1.08 10.05 8.87
CA GLY A 1157 -1.10 11.45 9.31
C GLY A 1157 -1.28 12.50 8.20
N ASP A 1158 -1.46 12.12 6.93
CA ASP A 1158 -1.77 13.05 5.83
C ASP A 1158 -3.26 13.38 5.77
N LEU A 1159 -3.70 14.26 6.68
CA LEU A 1159 -5.08 14.69 6.85
C LEU A 1159 -5.60 15.61 5.73
N LEU A 1160 -4.72 16.11 4.85
CA LEU A 1160 -5.09 17.04 3.78
C LEU A 1160 -5.60 16.34 2.51
N LYS A 1161 -5.60 15.02 2.41
CA LYS A 1161 -6.14 14.33 1.23
C LYS A 1161 -7.68 14.27 1.26
N SER A 1162 -8.25 14.11 0.06
CA SER A 1162 -9.68 13.85 -0.10
C SER A 1162 -10.02 12.43 0.34
N ALA A 1163 -11.25 12.28 0.82
CA ALA A 1163 -11.84 11.03 1.24
C ALA A 1163 -13.32 10.98 0.85
N THR A 1164 -14.03 9.90 1.19
CA THR A 1164 -15.48 9.83 1.00
C THR A 1164 -16.21 9.29 2.22
N PHE A 1165 -17.51 9.58 2.29
CA PHE A 1165 -18.44 8.92 3.18
C PHE A 1165 -19.70 8.49 2.44
N ALA A 1166 -20.31 7.39 2.89
CA ALA A 1166 -21.64 6.99 2.46
C ALA A 1166 -22.70 7.71 3.32
N PRO A 1167 -23.65 8.43 2.72
CA PRO A 1167 -24.78 9.01 3.45
C PRO A 1167 -25.77 7.92 3.87
N PHE A 1168 -26.41 8.10 5.02
CA PHE A 1168 -27.46 7.18 5.48
C PHE A 1168 -28.81 7.37 4.81
N LEU A 1169 -28.97 8.44 4.04
CA LEU A 1169 -30.25 8.90 3.53
C LEU A 1169 -30.06 9.49 2.13
N GLN A 1170 -31.02 9.20 1.27
CA GLN A 1170 -31.33 9.95 0.06
C GLN A 1170 -32.83 10.23 0.07
N THR A 1171 -33.22 11.49 0.32
CA THR A 1171 -34.63 11.88 0.53
C THR A 1171 -35.46 11.88 -0.75
N ALA A 1172 -34.84 12.00 -1.93
CA ALA A 1172 -35.54 12.09 -3.21
C ALA A 1172 -35.05 11.06 -4.24
N ASN A 1173 -35.95 10.71 -5.17
CA ASN A 1173 -35.58 9.92 -6.34
C ASN A 1173 -34.72 10.77 -7.29
N ILE A 1174 -33.68 10.16 -7.86
CA ILE A 1174 -32.77 10.82 -8.80
C ILE A 1174 -32.83 10.06 -10.14
N SER A 1175 -33.34 10.71 -11.17
CA SER A 1175 -33.35 10.17 -12.53
C SER A 1175 -31.98 10.31 -13.17
N THR A 1176 -31.50 9.22 -13.78
CA THR A 1176 -30.23 9.14 -14.50
C THR A 1176 -30.49 8.63 -15.92
N PRO A 1177 -29.54 8.77 -16.87
CA PRO A 1177 -29.70 8.26 -18.23
C PRO A 1177 -29.97 6.75 -18.32
N ILE A 1178 -29.57 5.98 -17.30
CA ILE A 1178 -29.67 4.52 -17.30
C ILE A 1178 -30.73 3.96 -16.33
N GLY A 1179 -31.45 4.82 -15.61
CA GLY A 1179 -32.46 4.41 -14.64
C GLY A 1179 -32.69 5.43 -13.52
N THR A 1180 -33.61 5.13 -12.62
CA THR A 1180 -33.89 5.95 -11.44
C THR A 1180 -33.22 5.35 -10.20
N ILE A 1181 -32.41 6.15 -9.52
CA ILE A 1181 -31.91 5.84 -8.18
C ILE A 1181 -33.00 6.30 -7.20
N TYR A 1182 -33.69 5.35 -6.58
CA TYR A 1182 -34.80 5.64 -5.68
C TYR A 1182 -34.32 6.10 -4.30
N ALA A 1183 -35.15 6.91 -3.66
CA ALA A 1183 -34.94 7.40 -2.30
C ALA A 1183 -34.82 6.23 -1.31
N TYR A 1184 -34.00 6.40 -0.28
CA TYR A 1184 -33.81 5.43 0.79
C TYR A 1184 -33.39 6.10 2.09
N ASN A 1185 -33.64 5.44 3.22
CA ASN A 1185 -33.12 5.78 4.54
C ASN A 1185 -32.66 4.51 5.26
N LEU A 1186 -31.35 4.33 5.40
CA LEU A 1186 -30.73 3.12 5.97
C LEU A 1186 -31.02 2.97 7.47
N ILE A 1187 -31.35 4.05 8.19
CA ILE A 1187 -31.69 4.01 9.61
C ILE A 1187 -33.19 3.76 9.81
N ASP A 1188 -34.04 4.54 9.14
CA ASP A 1188 -35.50 4.43 9.23
C ASP A 1188 -36.18 4.63 7.87
N GLY A 1189 -36.30 3.52 7.13
CA GLY A 1189 -37.00 3.44 5.85
C GLY A 1189 -38.43 2.94 6.00
N THR A 1190 -39.02 3.02 7.20
CA THR A 1190 -40.33 2.41 7.49
C THR A 1190 -41.52 3.17 6.87
N ASP A 1191 -41.36 4.46 6.57
CA ASP A 1191 -42.36 5.24 5.85
C ASP A 1191 -42.31 4.91 4.34
N LYS A 1192 -43.16 3.97 3.92
CA LYS A 1192 -43.25 3.53 2.52
C LYS A 1192 -43.94 4.55 1.61
N ASN A 1193 -44.49 5.65 2.12
CA ASN A 1193 -44.92 6.75 1.26
C ASN A 1193 -43.71 7.57 0.78
N LEU A 1194 -42.67 7.68 1.63
CA LEU A 1194 -41.42 8.36 1.29
C LEU A 1194 -40.43 7.43 0.59
N PHE A 1195 -40.33 6.18 1.03
CA PHE A 1195 -39.36 5.20 0.54
C PHE A 1195 -40.04 3.92 -0.01
N PRO A 1196 -40.92 4.04 -1.02
CA PRO A 1196 -41.74 2.92 -1.51
C PRO A 1196 -40.91 1.77 -2.10
N GLU A 1197 -39.75 2.07 -2.67
CA GLU A 1197 -38.87 1.07 -3.29
C GLU A 1197 -37.79 0.55 -2.33
N GLN A 1198 -37.77 1.00 -1.07
CA GLN A 1198 -36.87 0.47 -0.05
C GLN A 1198 -37.56 -0.68 0.70
N THR A 1199 -36.96 -1.85 0.71
CA THR A 1199 -37.50 -3.05 1.38
C THR A 1199 -37.09 -3.10 2.85
N HIS A 1200 -35.85 -2.74 3.17
CA HIS A 1200 -35.28 -2.87 4.51
C HIS A 1200 -34.51 -1.63 4.97
N SER A 1201 -34.49 -1.41 6.27
CA SER A 1201 -33.73 -0.40 7.02
C SER A 1201 -33.35 -0.99 8.37
N PHE A 1202 -32.49 -0.31 9.14
CA PHE A 1202 -32.16 -0.76 10.50
C PHE A 1202 -33.44 -0.97 11.35
N ARG A 1203 -34.38 -0.02 11.31
CA ARG A 1203 -35.67 -0.15 12.00
C ARG A 1203 -36.55 -1.30 11.48
N ASP A 1204 -36.64 -1.49 10.17
CA ASP A 1204 -37.37 -2.63 9.58
C ASP A 1204 -36.77 -3.98 10.03
N ASN A 1205 -35.44 -4.07 10.11
CA ASN A 1205 -34.76 -5.28 10.55
C ASN A 1205 -34.95 -5.56 12.04
N LEU A 1206 -34.99 -4.52 12.88
CA LEU A 1206 -35.36 -4.69 14.29
C LEU A 1206 -36.76 -5.31 14.43
N ARG A 1207 -37.74 -4.84 13.64
CA ARG A 1207 -39.09 -5.43 13.62
C ARG A 1207 -39.09 -6.89 13.19
N LEU A 1208 -38.23 -7.25 12.24
CA LEU A 1208 -38.12 -8.61 11.73
C LEU A 1208 -37.47 -9.56 12.75
N ILE A 1209 -36.29 -9.17 13.24
CA ILE A 1209 -35.45 -10.00 14.13
C ILE A 1209 -36.10 -10.09 15.51
N TYR A 1210 -36.65 -8.99 16.02
CA TYR A 1210 -37.26 -8.89 17.34
C TYR A 1210 -38.77 -8.72 17.28
N LYS A 1211 -39.43 -9.58 16.51
CA LYS A 1211 -40.89 -9.55 16.32
C LYS A 1211 -41.68 -9.58 17.63
N ASN A 1212 -41.14 -10.23 18.66
CA ASN A 1212 -41.76 -10.36 19.99
C ASN A 1212 -41.18 -9.40 21.04
N GLY A 1213 -40.33 -8.45 20.64
CA GLY A 1213 -39.52 -7.64 21.57
C GLY A 1213 -38.17 -8.28 21.89
N PHE A 1214 -37.37 -7.55 22.65
CA PHE A 1214 -36.16 -8.06 23.29
C PHE A 1214 -36.52 -9.10 24.37
N SER A 1215 -35.52 -9.68 25.04
CA SER A 1215 -35.77 -10.72 26.05
C SER A 1215 -36.57 -10.25 27.26
N ASP A 1216 -36.66 -8.93 27.50
CA ASP A 1216 -37.54 -8.33 28.53
C ASP A 1216 -38.93 -7.94 27.99
N GLY A 1217 -39.24 -8.27 26.74
CA GLY A 1217 -40.51 -7.99 26.06
C GLY A 1217 -40.66 -6.57 25.52
N THR A 1218 -39.72 -5.68 25.79
CA THR A 1218 -39.76 -4.30 25.28
C THR A 1218 -39.40 -4.25 23.79
N ARG A 1219 -39.87 -3.22 23.10
CA ARG A 1219 -39.59 -2.98 21.66
C ARG A 1219 -38.89 -1.66 21.42
N THR A 1220 -38.31 -1.07 22.46
CA THR A 1220 -37.79 0.29 22.46
C THR A 1220 -36.28 0.31 22.49
N THR A 1221 -35.69 1.17 21.69
CA THR A 1221 -34.27 1.54 21.73
C THR A 1221 -34.14 3.05 21.97
N ALA A 1222 -32.92 3.55 22.12
CA ALA A 1222 -32.70 4.99 22.28
C ALA A 1222 -33.15 5.77 21.02
N LEU A 1223 -32.83 5.28 19.82
CA LEU A 1223 -33.29 5.90 18.56
C LEU A 1223 -34.78 5.68 18.29
N PHE A 1224 -35.40 4.63 18.81
CA PHE A 1224 -36.82 4.33 18.62
C PHE A 1224 -37.56 4.22 19.97
N PRO A 1225 -37.73 5.35 20.69
CA PRO A 1225 -38.31 5.34 22.04
C PRO A 1225 -39.83 5.04 22.04
N GLN A 1226 -40.50 5.18 20.89
CA GLN A 1226 -41.91 4.79 20.70
C GLN A 1226 -42.07 3.36 20.17
N GLY A 1227 -40.96 2.61 20.09
CA GLY A 1227 -40.89 1.28 19.51
C GLY A 1227 -40.41 1.30 18.07
N TYR A 1228 -39.64 0.27 17.68
CA TYR A 1228 -39.28 0.06 16.28
C TYR A 1228 -40.49 -0.35 15.46
#